data_AF-A0A819KV83-F1
#
_entry.id   AF-A0A819KV83-F1
#
_cell.length_a   1.000
_cell.length_b   1.000
_cell.length_c   1.000
_cell.angle_alpha   90.00
_cell.angle_beta   90.00
_cell.angle_gamma   90.00
#
_symmetry.space_group_name_H-M   'P 1'
#
loop_
_entity.id
_entity.type
_entity.pdbx_description
1 polymer ?
#
loop_
_entity_poly.entity_id
_entity_poly.type
_entity_poly.pdbx_seq_one_letter_code
_entity_poly.pdbx_strand_id
1 'polypeptide(L)'
;MATFTQLQSATQNSTTETITQNRFPLVHVLTSKPEDNVDKKQEPFDFEKTIKFLIDPHASHLLDRRIRQCQKLCRYYKNGFILKDLHYLMKIFNILADLCQDQPNYIDPFIEILQNCSKPFLLDKSTDAEIYSTALTAFYSDFGYLLRIPIKRIQKCILETLYKSIQSSNKSPLPSNNYDGLKPATMDYLLSIQCNSDLCETLVKTLSLVEEDLSLRMLIVKLLQSFSSKSTECIAKMLTHDCVNRLVLKINDTDSTGEFLFRTIETLWNILEHGDEEQISDQLNSRVTISLLQEAFLGQVTQSHSQYHRQLRNDILVVCSLIIGLKPDAPFVETGFAKQLLLFASYPELRSNSPLVKNFKLTAAQEDFEFKKLLFNTVVVLSRNPVMNELMIDSRVLLAFLSYIEPLPRKAQPGNNFEWSLAQIEELQLHAIAALSILLPRSLNEYFEYHVGTRLLLFYEWTINDDEFQSQGNSFFGKGGRNNKRSQLRYVLRLFRSIVSTRDERIQLDLSDQGIIPSITGYLRRMSQQKSIHMDYVDLDVICDGLFILSCLCELDVHRKEIFGSEGIEMLIQLLVVESAYVCGGLGYHRLLVAAIDCVWCCVVGSVINEDEFIQKQGIFALLDLIATNPKSLQNIVLGCVLDLTENSKCLHFLMAWQGHKQQQFTHVLCELWRDEEREIYVSRTEKGVIHDHTKPLMGILQQTVPITPLGRLEPSRSILDLIDNMRSKIYGFFCKLGFTDLPGLHEEDYVTLCIIENFLDFKMGEVWQEIVAELDMEGVKLVAPDNEAADTILRATEERGLAVAATQNYILEEYHKQDLQYEKAFYDDLIRNHIYKEKRTEQWKSFVLRTSKYPLLMAAKDYQNQAVRQSRPEEKDYSDYHTVHNLEIPNLSITAFAGPFLQIESTPIELLNKQRQVELTS
;
A
#
# COMPACT_ATOMS: atom_id res chain seq x y z
N MET A 1 3.52 -12.89 -1.48
CA MET A 1 4.30 -11.67 -1.17
C MET A 1 5.75 -11.99 -1.46
N ALA A 2 6.23 -11.53 -2.62
CA ALA A 2 7.52 -11.86 -3.20
C ALA A 2 8.66 -11.11 -2.50
N THR A 3 9.76 -11.82 -2.24
CA THR A 3 11.00 -11.33 -1.66
C THR A 3 11.91 -10.74 -2.74
N PHE A 4 12.06 -9.41 -2.72
CA PHE A 4 13.16 -8.71 -3.37
C PHE A 4 14.38 -8.70 -2.43
N THR A 5 15.48 -9.31 -2.85
CA THR A 5 16.80 -9.15 -2.22
C THR A 5 17.81 -8.78 -3.29
N GLN A 6 18.13 -7.48 -3.38
CA GLN A 6 19.23 -6.97 -4.19
C GLN A 6 20.55 -7.08 -3.42
N LEU A 7 21.51 -7.75 -4.03
CA LEU A 7 22.93 -7.74 -3.67
C LEU A 7 23.57 -6.40 -4.09
N GLN A 8 24.03 -5.62 -3.12
CA GLN A 8 25.00 -4.55 -3.34
C GLN A 8 26.42 -5.07 -3.03
N SER A 9 27.31 -5.04 -4.01
CA SER A 9 28.75 -5.16 -3.79
C SER A 9 29.52 -4.13 -4.63
N ALA A 10 30.10 -3.18 -3.91
CA ALA A 10 31.35 -2.47 -4.14
C ALA A 10 31.90 -2.34 -5.58
N THR A 11 31.86 -1.12 -6.10
CA THR A 11 32.77 -0.65 -7.16
C THR A 11 33.47 0.63 -6.70
N GLN A 12 34.79 0.54 -6.48
CA GLN A 12 35.69 1.69 -6.43
C GLN A 12 36.82 1.48 -7.43
N ASN A 13 37.10 2.57 -8.17
CA ASN A 13 38.35 2.96 -8.83
C ASN A 13 38.71 2.30 -10.17
N SER A 14 38.45 3.03 -11.25
CA SER A 14 39.18 2.94 -12.52
C SER A 14 39.84 4.29 -12.83
N THR A 15 41.17 4.34 -12.80
CA THR A 15 42.00 5.44 -13.30
C THR A 15 42.72 5.01 -14.58
N THR A 16 42.48 5.79 -15.64
CA THR A 16 43.42 6.24 -16.68
C THR A 16 44.21 5.23 -17.52
N GLU A 17 43.92 5.26 -18.82
CA GLU A 17 44.73 4.81 -19.95
C GLU A 17 46.17 5.34 -19.93
N THR A 18 47.13 4.54 -20.38
CA THR A 18 48.28 5.03 -21.16
C THR A 18 48.80 3.96 -22.12
N ILE A 19 48.83 4.34 -23.40
CA ILE A 19 49.45 3.64 -24.52
C ILE A 19 50.97 3.85 -24.43
N THR A 20 51.77 2.79 -24.51
CA THR A 20 53.18 2.91 -24.93
C THR A 20 53.61 1.75 -25.82
N GLN A 21 53.92 2.10 -27.07
CA GLN A 21 54.76 1.35 -28.00
C GLN A 21 56.22 1.36 -27.48
N ASN A 22 56.94 0.24 -27.60
CA ASN A 22 58.38 0.20 -27.91
C ASN A 22 58.80 -1.27 -28.10
N ARG A 23 59.15 -1.67 -29.33
CA ARG A 23 60.50 -1.63 -29.96
C ARG A 23 61.26 -2.94 -29.77
N PHE A 24 61.40 -3.65 -30.89
CA PHE A 24 62.37 -4.71 -31.15
C PHE A 24 63.82 -4.22 -30.96
N PRO A 25 64.74 -5.16 -30.64
CA PRO A 25 66.00 -5.29 -31.38
C PRO A 25 66.16 -6.73 -31.95
N LEU A 26 66.47 -6.88 -33.25
CA LEU A 26 67.83 -7.02 -33.83
C LEU A 26 68.58 -8.27 -33.32
N VAL A 27 69.23 -9.13 -34.11
CA VAL A 27 69.35 -9.33 -35.56
C VAL A 27 70.22 -10.60 -35.77
N HIS A 28 70.00 -11.29 -36.89
CA HIS A 28 70.86 -12.28 -37.60
C HIS A 28 71.43 -13.50 -36.84
N VAL A 29 70.87 -14.69 -37.08
CA VAL A 29 71.12 -15.62 -38.21
C VAL A 29 72.39 -16.46 -38.02
N LEU A 30 72.18 -17.75 -37.76
CA LEU A 30 72.96 -18.81 -38.41
C LEU A 30 71.99 -19.80 -39.05
N THR A 31 72.24 -19.96 -40.35
CA THR A 31 71.57 -20.74 -41.38
C THR A 31 71.36 -22.22 -41.08
N SER A 32 70.14 -22.70 -41.33
CA SER A 32 69.90 -23.82 -42.25
C SER A 32 68.51 -23.66 -42.89
N LYS A 33 68.47 -23.56 -44.22
CA LYS A 33 67.27 -23.77 -45.05
C LYS A 33 67.20 -25.27 -45.40
N PRO A 34 66.17 -25.74 -46.13
CA PRO A 34 64.77 -25.85 -45.74
C PRO A 34 64.28 -27.30 -46.00
N GLU A 35 63.23 -27.76 -45.33
CA GLU A 35 62.35 -28.74 -45.96
C GLU A 35 60.91 -28.31 -45.76
N ASP A 36 60.28 -28.03 -46.90
CA ASP A 36 58.89 -27.72 -47.07
C ASP A 36 58.01 -28.79 -46.40
N ASN A 37 57.13 -28.36 -45.50
CA ASN A 37 55.84 -29.00 -45.36
C ASN A 37 54.77 -27.91 -45.34
N VAL A 38 54.39 -27.55 -46.56
CA VAL A 38 53.17 -26.86 -46.95
C VAL A 38 52.02 -27.21 -46.01
N ASP A 39 51.42 -26.15 -45.44
CA ASP A 39 50.09 -26.16 -44.84
C ASP A 39 49.08 -26.78 -45.83
N LYS A 40 48.82 -28.08 -45.69
CA LYS A 40 47.67 -28.71 -46.34
C LYS A 40 46.42 -28.26 -45.59
N LYS A 41 45.71 -27.28 -46.15
CA LYS A 41 44.26 -27.10 -45.90
C LYS A 41 43.61 -28.48 -45.99
N GLN A 42 42.97 -28.94 -44.91
CA GLN A 42 42.20 -30.18 -44.94
C GLN A 42 41.13 -30.09 -46.05
N GLU A 43 41.10 -31.06 -46.95
CA GLU A 43 40.04 -31.18 -47.95
C GLU A 43 38.68 -31.37 -47.26
N PRO A 44 37.60 -30.71 -47.75
CA PRO A 44 36.28 -30.82 -47.14
C PRO A 44 35.78 -32.27 -47.11
N PHE A 45 35.19 -32.67 -45.98
CA PHE A 45 34.62 -34.01 -45.83
C PHE A 45 33.41 -34.19 -46.76
N ASP A 46 33.41 -35.26 -47.57
CA ASP A 46 32.34 -35.55 -48.52
C ASP A 46 31.18 -36.31 -47.83
N PHE A 47 30.21 -35.55 -47.31
CA PHE A 47 29.01 -36.09 -46.68
C PHE A 47 28.10 -36.84 -47.66
N GLU A 48 27.94 -36.37 -48.89
CA GLU A 48 27.04 -37.00 -49.86
C GLU A 48 27.51 -38.41 -50.23
N LYS A 49 28.82 -38.58 -50.42
CA LYS A 49 29.41 -39.90 -50.68
C LYS A 49 29.23 -40.84 -49.50
N THR A 50 29.35 -40.33 -48.28
CA THR A 50 29.13 -41.12 -47.05
C THR A 50 27.67 -41.55 -46.94
N ILE A 51 26.71 -40.64 -47.16
CA ILE A 51 25.27 -40.92 -47.14
C ILE A 51 24.90 -41.94 -48.23
N LYS A 52 25.33 -41.74 -49.48
CA LYS A 52 25.08 -42.67 -50.59
C LYS A 52 25.62 -44.07 -50.27
N PHE A 53 26.81 -44.16 -49.68
CA PHE A 53 27.44 -45.43 -49.35
C PHE A 53 26.74 -46.18 -48.20
N LEU A 54 26.17 -45.46 -47.23
CA LEU A 54 25.38 -46.06 -46.14
C LEU A 54 24.02 -46.58 -46.61
N ILE A 55 23.39 -45.92 -47.59
CA ILE A 55 22.06 -46.31 -48.12
C ILE A 55 22.16 -47.42 -49.19
N ASP A 56 23.25 -47.47 -49.97
CA ASP A 56 23.37 -48.35 -51.14
C ASP A 56 23.08 -49.85 -50.82
N PRO A 57 22.02 -50.47 -51.37
CA PRO A 57 21.70 -51.88 -51.12
C PRO A 57 22.86 -52.82 -51.49
N HIS A 58 23.66 -52.47 -52.49
CA HIS A 58 24.81 -53.25 -52.94
C HIS A 58 26.02 -53.12 -52.02
N ALA A 59 26.06 -52.18 -51.10
CA ALA A 59 27.14 -52.08 -50.09
C ALA A 59 26.76 -52.72 -48.75
N SER A 60 25.56 -53.32 -48.63
CA SER A 60 25.06 -53.99 -47.41
C SER A 60 25.96 -55.12 -46.90
N HIS A 61 26.64 -55.84 -47.80
CA HIS A 61 27.58 -56.92 -47.45
C HIS A 61 28.98 -56.41 -47.06
N LEU A 62 29.27 -55.11 -47.19
CA LEU A 62 30.56 -54.49 -46.89
C LEU A 62 30.56 -53.76 -45.53
N LEU A 63 30.10 -54.45 -44.49
CA LEU A 63 29.84 -53.90 -43.16
C LEU A 63 31.08 -53.20 -42.56
N ASP A 64 32.26 -53.81 -42.66
CA ASP A 64 33.52 -53.22 -42.18
C ASP A 64 33.90 -51.92 -42.90
N ARG A 65 33.63 -51.81 -44.21
CA ARG A 65 33.94 -50.60 -44.99
C ARG A 65 32.99 -49.47 -44.61
N ARG A 66 31.72 -49.77 -44.32
CA ARG A 66 30.73 -48.79 -43.86
C ARG A 66 31.09 -48.25 -42.49
N ILE A 67 31.43 -49.12 -41.54
CA ILE A 67 31.90 -48.72 -40.21
C ILE A 67 33.14 -47.82 -40.30
N ARG A 68 34.10 -48.14 -41.18
CA ARG A 68 35.28 -47.30 -41.40
C ARG A 68 34.94 -45.90 -41.92
N GLN A 69 33.87 -45.73 -42.70
CA GLN A 69 33.44 -44.38 -43.11
C GLN A 69 32.86 -43.58 -41.95
N CYS A 70 32.07 -44.20 -41.07
CA CYS A 70 31.60 -43.58 -39.84
C CYS A 70 32.78 -43.17 -38.94
N GLN A 71 33.77 -44.04 -38.76
CA GLN A 71 34.99 -43.72 -38.01
C GLN A 71 35.82 -42.60 -38.66
N LYS A 72 35.82 -42.51 -40.00
CA LYS A 72 36.47 -41.41 -40.71
C LYS A 72 35.80 -40.07 -40.40
N LEU A 73 34.47 -40.04 -40.32
CA LEU A 73 33.70 -38.87 -39.89
C LEU A 73 34.06 -38.48 -38.45
N CYS A 74 34.11 -39.44 -37.52
CA CYS A 74 34.49 -39.18 -36.11
C CYS A 74 35.88 -38.53 -35.99
N ARG A 75 36.85 -39.04 -36.76
CA ARG A 75 38.23 -38.52 -36.75
C ARG A 75 38.36 -37.13 -37.36
N TYR A 76 37.61 -36.88 -38.44
CA TYR A 76 37.62 -35.58 -39.11
C TYR A 76 37.04 -34.49 -38.19
N TYR A 77 35.90 -34.75 -37.54
CA TYR A 77 35.22 -33.79 -36.65
C TYR A 77 35.53 -33.99 -35.16
N LYS A 78 36.75 -34.44 -34.82
CA LYS A 78 37.18 -34.69 -33.42
C LYS A 78 37.08 -33.46 -32.51
N ASN A 79 37.13 -32.25 -33.08
CA ASN A 79 37.13 -30.97 -32.37
C ASN A 79 35.78 -30.23 -32.40
N GLY A 80 34.74 -30.82 -32.98
CA GLY A 80 33.41 -30.22 -33.12
C GLY A 80 32.95 -30.10 -34.57
N PHE A 81 31.63 -30.00 -34.77
CA PHE A 81 31.00 -29.89 -36.09
C PHE A 81 30.81 -28.43 -36.50
N ILE A 82 30.88 -28.14 -37.79
CA ILE A 82 30.64 -26.80 -38.34
C ILE A 82 29.12 -26.63 -38.55
N LEU A 83 28.57 -25.45 -38.22
CA LEU A 83 27.11 -25.20 -38.32
C LEU A 83 26.54 -25.45 -39.72
N LYS A 84 27.31 -25.19 -40.78
CA LYS A 84 26.88 -25.40 -42.18
C LYS A 84 26.64 -26.87 -42.55
N ASP A 85 27.19 -27.81 -41.77
CA ASP A 85 27.16 -29.24 -42.08
C ASP A 85 26.05 -30.00 -41.28
N LEU A 86 25.29 -29.30 -40.44
CA LEU A 86 24.33 -29.93 -39.50
C LEU A 86 23.24 -30.75 -40.19
N HIS A 87 22.73 -30.31 -41.34
CA HIS A 87 21.68 -31.04 -42.07
C HIS A 87 22.20 -32.37 -42.63
N TYR A 88 23.47 -32.44 -43.03
CA TYR A 88 24.09 -33.71 -43.43
C TYR A 88 24.29 -34.63 -42.24
N LEU A 89 24.69 -34.07 -41.09
CA LEU A 89 24.87 -34.81 -39.85
C LEU A 89 23.56 -35.46 -39.38
N MET A 90 22.44 -34.73 -39.37
CA MET A 90 21.15 -35.32 -39.00
C MET A 90 20.68 -36.39 -39.97
N LYS A 91 20.92 -36.24 -41.28
CA LYS A 91 20.63 -37.31 -42.25
C LYS A 91 21.41 -38.59 -41.93
N ILE A 92 22.67 -38.47 -41.56
CA ILE A 92 23.50 -39.61 -41.12
C ILE A 92 22.92 -40.23 -39.84
N PHE A 93 22.49 -39.42 -38.86
CA PHE A 93 21.88 -39.93 -37.64
C PHE A 93 20.59 -40.71 -37.90
N ASN A 94 19.72 -40.23 -38.76
CA ASN A 94 18.48 -40.93 -39.10
C ASN A 94 18.78 -42.27 -39.79
N ILE A 95 19.72 -42.31 -40.74
CA ILE A 95 20.14 -43.57 -41.40
C ILE A 95 20.74 -44.55 -40.38
N LEU A 96 21.59 -44.06 -39.47
CA LEU A 96 22.18 -44.90 -38.43
C LEU A 96 21.15 -45.37 -37.40
N ALA A 97 20.15 -44.54 -37.08
CA ALA A 97 19.06 -44.90 -36.19
C ALA A 97 18.26 -46.10 -36.73
N ASP A 98 17.97 -46.11 -38.03
CA ASP A 98 17.29 -47.23 -38.70
C ASP A 98 18.21 -48.47 -38.75
N LEU A 99 19.45 -48.32 -39.20
CA LEU A 99 20.41 -49.43 -39.32
C LEU A 99 20.76 -50.09 -37.98
N CYS A 100 20.74 -49.35 -36.87
CA CYS A 100 21.05 -49.89 -35.54
C CYS A 100 19.96 -50.84 -35.01
N GLN A 101 18.72 -50.73 -35.51
CA GLN A 101 17.64 -51.63 -35.10
C GLN A 101 17.84 -53.03 -35.71
N ASP A 102 18.30 -53.09 -36.95
CA ASP A 102 18.52 -54.35 -37.68
C ASP A 102 19.93 -54.92 -37.49
N GLN A 103 20.94 -54.04 -37.31
CA GLN A 103 22.35 -54.41 -37.28
C GLN A 103 23.09 -53.76 -36.09
N PRO A 104 23.33 -54.50 -34.99
CA PRO A 104 23.92 -53.94 -33.77
C PRO A 104 25.36 -53.45 -33.93
N ASN A 105 26.07 -53.85 -34.99
CA ASN A 105 27.45 -53.43 -35.27
C ASN A 105 27.57 -51.91 -35.55
N TYR A 106 26.47 -51.22 -35.86
CA TYR A 106 26.44 -49.77 -36.05
C TYR A 106 26.28 -48.98 -34.75
N ILE A 107 25.97 -49.63 -33.62
CA ILE A 107 25.74 -48.95 -32.33
C ILE A 107 27.00 -48.22 -31.86
N ASP A 108 28.16 -48.87 -31.84
CA ASP A 108 29.40 -48.24 -31.34
C ASP A 108 29.87 -47.08 -32.23
N PRO A 109 29.90 -47.21 -33.58
CA PRO A 109 30.19 -46.06 -34.46
C PRO A 109 29.19 -44.91 -34.29
N PHE A 110 27.90 -45.21 -34.10
CA PHE A 110 26.90 -44.17 -33.91
C PHE A 110 27.11 -43.42 -32.59
N ILE A 111 27.37 -44.14 -31.50
CA ILE A 111 27.73 -43.55 -30.20
C ILE A 111 28.95 -42.63 -30.33
N GLU A 112 29.99 -43.04 -31.06
CA GLU A 112 31.20 -42.24 -31.26
C GLU A 112 30.90 -40.92 -31.99
N ILE A 113 30.04 -40.95 -33.03
CA ILE A 113 29.63 -39.71 -33.73
C ILE A 113 28.76 -38.82 -32.82
N LEU A 114 27.83 -39.40 -32.05
CA LEU A 114 26.99 -38.66 -31.11
C LEU A 114 27.85 -37.96 -30.04
N GLN A 115 28.87 -38.63 -29.51
CA GLN A 115 29.79 -38.05 -28.53
C GLN A 115 30.51 -36.80 -29.06
N ASN A 116 30.81 -36.74 -30.36
CA ASN A 116 31.41 -35.53 -30.96
C ASN A 116 30.48 -34.32 -30.92
N CYS A 117 29.16 -34.50 -30.80
CA CYS A 117 28.20 -33.40 -30.62
C CYS A 117 28.28 -32.75 -29.23
N SER A 118 29.05 -33.33 -28.29
CA SER A 118 29.35 -32.69 -26.99
C SER A 118 30.46 -31.64 -27.08
N LYS A 119 31.11 -31.51 -28.25
CA LYS A 119 32.11 -30.48 -28.55
C LYS A 119 31.42 -29.20 -29.03
N PRO A 120 32.06 -28.02 -28.88
CA PRO A 120 31.45 -26.77 -29.34
C PRO A 120 31.22 -26.80 -30.85
N PHE A 121 30.04 -26.37 -31.29
CA PHE A 121 29.77 -26.13 -32.70
C PHE A 121 30.64 -24.97 -33.22
N LEU A 122 31.18 -25.12 -34.42
CA LEU A 122 32.18 -24.21 -34.99
C LEU A 122 31.54 -23.28 -36.04
N LEU A 123 31.97 -22.02 -36.00
CA LEU A 123 31.57 -20.90 -36.85
C LEU A 123 32.72 -20.55 -37.80
N ASP A 124 32.44 -20.43 -39.11
CA ASP A 124 33.41 -19.87 -40.07
C ASP A 124 33.46 -18.33 -39.89
N LYS A 125 32.31 -17.71 -39.64
CA LYS A 125 32.13 -16.26 -39.42
C LYS A 125 31.25 -16.00 -38.21
N SER A 126 31.40 -14.86 -37.54
CA SER A 126 30.54 -14.47 -36.41
C SER A 126 29.06 -14.36 -36.79
N THR A 127 28.77 -13.98 -38.04
CA THR A 127 27.41 -13.91 -38.60
C THR A 127 26.73 -15.28 -38.75
N ASP A 128 27.50 -16.37 -38.75
CA ASP A 128 26.95 -17.73 -38.93
C ASP A 128 26.02 -18.13 -37.80
N ALA A 129 26.20 -17.56 -36.60
CA ALA A 129 25.30 -17.81 -35.47
C ALA A 129 23.86 -17.39 -35.82
N GLU A 130 23.66 -16.19 -36.37
CA GLU A 130 22.34 -15.72 -36.76
C GLU A 130 21.79 -16.49 -37.97
N ILE A 131 22.62 -16.71 -38.99
CA ILE A 131 22.21 -17.37 -40.25
C ILE A 131 21.72 -18.81 -40.01
N TYR A 132 22.44 -19.58 -39.19
CA TYR A 132 22.13 -20.99 -38.94
C TYR A 132 21.34 -21.22 -37.65
N SER A 133 20.82 -20.18 -37.01
CA SER A 133 20.03 -20.27 -35.77
C SER A 133 18.84 -21.23 -35.91
N THR A 134 18.00 -21.04 -36.93
CA THR A 134 16.85 -21.90 -37.22
C THR A 134 17.24 -23.34 -37.56
N ALA A 135 18.32 -23.52 -38.32
CA ALA A 135 18.86 -24.85 -38.64
C ALA A 135 19.39 -25.57 -37.39
N LEU A 136 20.00 -24.84 -36.46
CA LEU A 136 20.49 -25.38 -35.19
C LEU A 136 19.33 -25.69 -34.22
N THR A 137 18.27 -24.88 -34.20
CA THR A 137 17.03 -25.18 -33.45
C THR A 137 16.38 -26.46 -33.96
N ALA A 138 16.26 -26.60 -35.29
CA ALA A 138 15.76 -27.82 -35.92
C ALA A 138 16.66 -29.03 -35.60
N PHE A 139 17.99 -28.86 -35.67
CA PHE A 139 18.96 -29.88 -35.29
C PHE A 139 18.72 -30.40 -33.87
N TYR A 140 18.57 -29.52 -32.87
CA TYR A 140 18.35 -29.96 -31.48
C TYR A 140 16.99 -30.62 -31.27
N SER A 141 15.96 -30.19 -32.00
CA SER A 141 14.64 -30.83 -32.00
C SER A 141 14.74 -32.26 -32.55
N ASP A 142 15.35 -32.43 -33.73
CA ASP A 142 15.62 -33.73 -34.36
C ASP A 142 16.54 -34.61 -33.51
N PHE A 143 17.55 -34.02 -32.86
CA PHE A 143 18.45 -34.72 -31.95
C PHE A 143 17.71 -35.24 -30.71
N GLY A 144 16.75 -34.47 -30.19
CA GLY A 144 15.83 -34.92 -29.15
C GLY A 144 14.96 -36.09 -29.61
N TYR A 145 14.43 -36.06 -30.84
CA TYR A 145 13.60 -37.14 -31.39
C TYR A 145 14.33 -38.50 -31.48
N LEU A 146 15.67 -38.50 -31.59
CA LEU A 146 16.47 -39.73 -31.53
C LEU A 146 16.36 -40.48 -30.19
N LEU A 147 15.87 -39.84 -29.12
CA LEU A 147 15.57 -40.52 -27.85
C LEU A 147 14.48 -41.61 -27.98
N ARG A 148 13.71 -41.61 -29.06
CA ARG A 148 12.71 -42.65 -29.35
C ARG A 148 13.32 -43.99 -29.79
N ILE A 149 14.61 -44.03 -30.10
CA ILE A 149 15.29 -45.27 -30.47
C ILE A 149 15.30 -46.21 -29.25
N PRO A 150 14.77 -47.45 -29.34
CA PRO A 150 14.62 -48.36 -28.21
C PRO A 150 15.94 -49.05 -27.79
N ILE A 151 17.06 -48.33 -27.86
CA ILE A 151 18.41 -48.81 -27.53
C ILE A 151 19.00 -47.94 -26.42
N LYS A 152 19.02 -48.48 -25.20
CA LYS A 152 19.46 -47.77 -23.98
C LYS A 152 20.84 -47.13 -24.07
N ARG A 153 21.81 -47.81 -24.71
CA ARG A 153 23.18 -47.28 -24.89
C ARG A 153 23.19 -45.99 -25.72
N ILE A 154 22.34 -45.91 -26.75
CA ILE A 154 22.20 -44.73 -27.62
C ILE A 154 21.47 -43.62 -26.85
N GLN A 155 20.33 -43.92 -26.22
CA GLN A 155 19.58 -42.95 -25.40
C GLN A 155 20.47 -42.32 -24.31
N LYS A 156 21.22 -43.14 -23.58
CA LYS A 156 22.18 -42.66 -22.57
C LYS A 156 23.24 -41.76 -23.18
N CYS A 157 23.81 -42.14 -24.33
CA CYS A 157 24.79 -41.33 -25.03
C CYS A 157 24.23 -39.97 -25.45
N ILE A 158 23.00 -39.93 -26.00
CA ILE A 158 22.32 -38.69 -26.40
C ILE A 158 22.15 -37.77 -25.18
N LEU A 159 21.58 -38.29 -24.09
CA LEU A 159 21.35 -37.52 -22.87
C LEU A 159 22.65 -37.02 -22.23
N GLU A 160 23.69 -37.87 -22.16
CA GLU A 160 25.00 -37.44 -21.69
C GLU A 160 25.64 -36.37 -22.58
N THR A 161 25.43 -36.47 -23.89
CA THR A 161 25.96 -35.49 -24.86
C THR A 161 25.30 -34.14 -24.66
N LEU A 162 23.97 -34.12 -24.54
CA LEU A 162 23.20 -32.91 -24.22
C LEU A 162 23.63 -32.34 -22.87
N TYR A 163 23.72 -33.17 -21.83
CA TYR A 163 24.09 -32.70 -20.51
C TYR A 163 25.52 -32.16 -20.45
N LYS A 164 26.48 -32.80 -21.14
CA LYS A 164 27.86 -32.31 -21.27
C LYS A 164 27.92 -30.97 -22.02
N SER A 165 27.09 -30.79 -23.05
CA SER A 165 27.00 -29.52 -23.79
C SER A 165 26.56 -28.35 -22.90
N ILE A 166 25.72 -28.63 -21.89
CA ILE A 166 25.26 -27.67 -20.90
C ILE A 166 26.31 -27.44 -19.80
N GLN A 167 26.92 -28.51 -19.25
CA GLN A 167 27.88 -28.43 -18.15
C GLN A 167 29.24 -27.83 -18.51
N SER A 168 29.65 -27.85 -19.79
CA SER A 168 30.90 -27.21 -20.22
C SER A 168 30.93 -25.69 -20.02
N SER A 169 29.81 -25.08 -19.59
CA SER A 169 29.72 -23.69 -19.13
C SER A 169 30.71 -23.32 -18.01
N ASN A 170 31.17 -24.30 -17.22
CA ASN A 170 31.97 -24.05 -16.01
C ASN A 170 33.47 -24.34 -16.15
N LYS A 171 33.96 -24.68 -17.35
CA LYS A 171 35.40 -24.92 -17.60
C LYS A 171 35.94 -23.93 -18.62
N SER A 172 37.15 -23.44 -18.37
CA SER A 172 37.85 -22.47 -19.21
C SER A 172 37.92 -22.93 -20.68
N PRO A 173 37.75 -22.00 -21.65
CA PRO A 173 37.81 -22.34 -23.07
C PRO A 173 39.16 -22.95 -23.42
N LEU A 174 39.15 -24.04 -24.17
CA LEU A 174 40.34 -24.66 -24.73
C LEU A 174 41.14 -23.62 -25.54
N PRO A 175 42.48 -23.68 -25.55
CA PRO A 175 43.32 -22.73 -26.27
C PRO A 175 42.96 -22.68 -27.78
N SER A 176 42.92 -21.47 -28.32
CA SER A 176 42.50 -21.11 -29.68
C SER A 176 43.30 -21.78 -30.81
N ASN A 177 44.45 -22.37 -30.52
CA ASN A 177 45.28 -23.08 -31.50
C ASN A 177 44.71 -24.44 -31.97
N ASN A 178 43.59 -24.91 -31.40
CA ASN A 178 43.03 -26.24 -31.71
C ASN A 178 41.92 -26.28 -32.77
N TYR A 179 41.50 -25.13 -33.32
CA TYR A 179 40.29 -25.03 -34.16
C TYR A 179 40.54 -24.57 -35.61
N ASP A 180 41.78 -24.66 -36.11
CA ASP A 180 42.13 -24.38 -37.51
C ASP A 180 41.56 -23.05 -38.07
N GLY A 181 41.47 -22.00 -37.22
CA GLY A 181 40.95 -20.68 -37.59
C GLY A 181 39.44 -20.47 -37.40
N LEU A 182 38.70 -21.50 -36.97
CA LEU A 182 37.26 -21.45 -36.69
C LEU A 182 36.97 -20.93 -35.27
N LYS A 183 35.82 -20.26 -35.08
CA LYS A 183 35.38 -19.77 -33.76
C LYS A 183 34.32 -20.71 -33.16
N PRO A 184 34.45 -21.15 -31.90
CA PRO A 184 33.40 -21.92 -31.25
C PRO A 184 32.18 -21.04 -30.94
N ALA A 185 30.97 -21.61 -31.07
CA ALA A 185 29.72 -21.00 -30.61
C ALA A 185 29.74 -20.81 -29.09
N THR A 186 29.19 -19.70 -28.61
CA THR A 186 29.11 -19.42 -27.18
C THR A 186 28.09 -20.32 -26.49
N MET A 187 28.35 -20.67 -25.24
CA MET A 187 27.49 -21.60 -24.49
C MET A 187 26.11 -21.00 -24.20
N ASP A 188 26.04 -19.70 -23.88
CA ASP A 188 24.76 -19.00 -23.67
C ASP A 188 23.90 -19.00 -24.93
N TYR A 189 24.54 -18.86 -26.10
CA TYR A 189 23.86 -18.97 -27.39
C TYR A 189 23.32 -20.40 -27.58
N LEU A 190 24.13 -21.44 -27.40
CA LEU A 190 23.68 -22.83 -27.54
C LEU A 190 22.54 -23.18 -26.58
N LEU A 191 22.60 -22.71 -25.33
CA LEU A 191 21.54 -22.89 -24.35
C LEU A 191 20.26 -22.18 -24.77
N SER A 192 20.34 -20.94 -25.25
CA SER A 192 19.16 -20.23 -25.76
C SER A 192 18.50 -20.96 -26.93
N ILE A 193 19.30 -21.53 -27.84
CA ILE A 193 18.79 -22.32 -28.97
C ILE A 193 18.16 -23.63 -28.49
N GLN A 194 18.77 -24.32 -27.51
CA GLN A 194 18.21 -25.53 -26.91
C GLN A 194 16.87 -25.24 -26.22
N CYS A 195 16.76 -24.16 -25.46
CA CYS A 195 15.51 -23.75 -24.81
C CYS A 195 14.39 -23.44 -25.83
N ASN A 196 14.74 -22.85 -26.97
CA ASN A 196 13.78 -22.51 -28.01
C ASN A 196 13.38 -23.72 -28.89
N SER A 197 14.08 -24.85 -28.79
CA SER A 197 13.79 -26.09 -29.54
C SER A 197 12.70 -26.96 -28.88
N ASP A 198 12.25 -28.02 -29.59
CA ASP A 198 11.28 -29.00 -29.08
C ASP A 198 11.91 -30.02 -28.09
N LEU A 199 13.18 -29.80 -27.72
CA LEU A 199 13.93 -30.71 -26.87
C LEU A 199 13.29 -30.87 -25.48
N CYS A 200 12.83 -29.77 -24.89
CA CYS A 200 12.21 -29.79 -23.57
C CYS A 200 10.95 -30.69 -23.55
N GLU A 201 10.07 -30.51 -24.54
CA GLU A 201 8.88 -31.35 -24.71
C GLU A 201 9.23 -32.82 -24.89
N THR A 202 10.25 -33.09 -25.70
CA THR A 202 10.69 -34.44 -26.01
C THR A 202 11.26 -35.13 -24.78
N LEU A 203 12.00 -34.42 -23.92
CA LEU A 203 12.49 -34.93 -22.64
C LEU A 203 11.33 -35.34 -21.71
N VAL A 204 10.31 -34.49 -21.58
CA VAL A 204 9.12 -34.78 -20.76
C VAL A 204 8.35 -35.99 -21.31
N LYS A 205 8.17 -36.07 -22.63
CA LYS A 205 7.56 -37.23 -23.29
C LYS A 205 8.39 -38.51 -23.11
N THR A 206 9.71 -38.38 -23.04
CA THR A 206 10.62 -39.53 -22.86
C THR A 206 10.59 -40.08 -21.44
N LEU A 207 10.28 -39.27 -20.41
CA LEU A 207 10.16 -39.76 -19.02
C LEU A 207 9.22 -40.97 -18.90
N SER A 208 8.09 -40.97 -19.61
CA SER A 208 7.14 -42.11 -19.62
C SER A 208 7.63 -43.33 -20.40
N LEU A 209 8.65 -43.17 -21.25
CA LEU A 209 9.24 -44.29 -22.00
C LEU A 209 10.34 -45.00 -21.19
N VAL A 210 10.91 -44.33 -20.18
CA VAL A 210 12.05 -44.83 -19.41
C VAL A 210 11.75 -44.97 -17.91
N GLU A 211 10.48 -45.23 -17.56
CA GLU A 211 10.00 -45.28 -16.16
C GLU A 211 10.84 -46.20 -15.26
N GLU A 212 11.22 -47.37 -15.79
CA GLU A 212 11.97 -48.41 -15.08
C GLU A 212 13.50 -48.19 -15.08
N ASP A 213 14.03 -47.18 -15.79
CA ASP A 213 15.47 -46.92 -15.90
C ASP A 213 15.89 -45.65 -15.15
N LEU A 214 16.27 -45.82 -13.87
CA LEU A 214 16.75 -44.74 -13.02
C LEU A 214 17.92 -43.96 -13.65
N SER A 215 18.79 -44.63 -14.41
CA SER A 215 19.98 -43.98 -14.99
C SER A 215 19.63 -42.99 -16.09
N LEU A 216 18.64 -43.32 -16.93
CA LEU A 216 18.13 -42.43 -17.98
C LEU A 216 17.28 -41.32 -17.38
N ARG A 217 16.38 -41.66 -16.44
CA ARG A 217 15.57 -40.68 -15.72
C ARG A 217 16.41 -39.61 -15.03
N MET A 218 17.49 -40.02 -14.35
CA MET A 218 18.41 -39.08 -13.71
C MET A 218 18.97 -38.05 -14.70
N LEU A 219 19.42 -38.49 -15.88
CA LEU A 219 19.95 -37.58 -16.90
C LEU A 219 18.87 -36.66 -17.47
N ILE A 220 17.64 -37.16 -17.65
CA ILE A 220 16.51 -36.34 -18.10
C ILE A 220 16.19 -35.25 -17.07
N VAL A 221 16.05 -35.61 -15.78
CA VAL A 221 15.74 -34.61 -14.73
C VAL A 221 16.86 -33.58 -14.60
N LYS A 222 18.14 -33.98 -14.74
CA LYS A 222 19.28 -33.04 -14.78
C LYS A 222 19.17 -32.00 -15.91
N LEU A 223 18.72 -32.43 -17.09
CA LEU A 223 18.47 -31.53 -18.22
C LEU A 223 17.26 -30.62 -17.95
N LEU A 224 16.15 -31.20 -17.48
CA LEU A 224 14.92 -30.48 -17.15
C LEU A 224 15.16 -29.40 -16.09
N GLN A 225 15.90 -29.71 -15.02
CA GLN A 225 16.32 -28.74 -14.00
C GLN A 225 17.14 -27.58 -14.61
N SER A 226 18.05 -27.91 -15.53
CA SER A 226 18.89 -26.90 -16.19
C SER A 226 18.08 -25.98 -17.11
N PHE A 227 17.01 -26.49 -17.71
CA PHE A 227 16.11 -25.69 -18.54
C PHE A 227 15.13 -24.88 -17.70
N SER A 228 14.56 -25.46 -16.64
CA SER A 228 13.61 -24.77 -15.75
C SER A 228 14.25 -23.59 -15.03
N SER A 229 15.54 -23.68 -14.64
CA SER A 229 16.26 -22.59 -13.97
C SER A 229 16.64 -21.43 -14.91
N LYS A 230 16.53 -21.59 -16.23
CA LYS A 230 17.06 -20.63 -17.22
C LYS A 230 16.01 -20.04 -18.16
N SER A 231 14.87 -20.70 -18.35
CA SER A 231 13.85 -20.27 -19.32
C SER A 231 12.43 -20.56 -18.84
N THR A 232 11.62 -19.50 -18.77
CA THR A 232 10.17 -19.59 -18.49
C THR A 232 9.41 -20.24 -19.64
N GLU A 233 9.86 -20.07 -20.90
CA GLU A 233 9.27 -20.74 -22.07
C GLU A 233 9.43 -22.26 -21.97
N CYS A 234 10.59 -22.73 -21.48
CA CYS A 234 10.78 -24.16 -21.21
C CYS A 234 9.82 -24.68 -20.15
N ILE A 235 9.57 -23.92 -19.09
CA ILE A 235 8.58 -24.28 -18.06
C ILE A 235 7.19 -24.39 -18.66
N ALA A 236 6.77 -23.43 -19.50
CA ALA A 236 5.49 -23.51 -20.21
C ALA A 236 5.40 -24.77 -21.07
N LYS A 237 6.44 -25.09 -21.86
CA LYS A 237 6.52 -26.35 -22.63
C LYS A 237 6.46 -27.60 -21.74
N MET A 238 7.10 -27.59 -20.57
CA MET A 238 7.01 -28.68 -19.59
C MET A 238 5.58 -28.88 -19.10
N LEU A 239 4.91 -27.79 -18.72
CA LEU A 239 3.54 -27.84 -18.22
C LEU A 239 2.56 -28.32 -19.29
N THR A 240 2.68 -27.88 -20.55
CA THR A 240 1.81 -28.39 -21.64
C THR A 240 1.91 -29.91 -21.87
N HIS A 241 2.94 -30.57 -21.34
CA HIS A 241 3.17 -32.01 -21.47
C HIS A 241 3.09 -32.79 -20.15
N ASP A 242 2.39 -32.26 -19.16
CA ASP A 242 2.10 -32.95 -17.89
C ASP A 242 3.39 -33.36 -17.13
N CYS A 243 4.41 -32.49 -17.20
CA CYS A 243 5.72 -32.74 -16.60
C CYS A 243 5.64 -33.00 -15.10
N VAL A 244 4.78 -32.28 -14.39
CA VAL A 244 4.71 -32.35 -12.93
C VAL A 244 4.27 -33.73 -12.45
N ASN A 245 3.18 -34.27 -13.01
CA ASN A 245 2.73 -35.61 -12.68
C ASN A 245 3.78 -36.67 -13.06
N ARG A 246 4.38 -36.55 -14.25
CA ARG A 246 5.43 -37.47 -14.72
C ARG A 246 6.67 -37.49 -13.83
N LEU A 247 7.07 -36.35 -13.29
CA LEU A 247 8.19 -36.23 -12.35
C LEU A 247 7.88 -36.89 -11.00
N VAL A 248 6.66 -36.70 -10.49
CA VAL A 248 6.28 -37.15 -9.14
C VAL A 248 5.95 -38.65 -9.08
N LEU A 249 5.41 -39.24 -10.16
CA LEU A 249 4.92 -40.64 -10.21
C LEU A 249 5.87 -41.70 -9.62
N LYS A 250 7.18 -41.46 -9.68
CA LYS A 250 8.22 -42.40 -9.26
C LYS A 250 9.28 -41.73 -8.38
N ILE A 251 8.89 -40.71 -7.64
CA ILE A 251 9.79 -39.91 -6.79
C ILE A 251 10.37 -40.70 -5.61
N ASN A 252 9.66 -41.76 -5.18
CA ASN A 252 10.01 -42.61 -4.03
C ASN A 252 10.75 -43.90 -4.42
N ASP A 253 11.12 -44.07 -5.70
CA ASP A 253 11.90 -45.24 -6.12
C ASP A 253 13.26 -45.30 -5.41
N THR A 254 13.76 -46.52 -5.17
CA THR A 254 15.00 -46.73 -4.43
C THR A 254 16.21 -46.15 -5.19
N ASP A 255 16.75 -45.04 -4.69
CA ASP A 255 18.01 -44.44 -5.14
C ASP A 255 18.97 -44.35 -3.96
N SER A 256 20.08 -45.11 -4.01
CA SER A 256 21.11 -45.10 -2.97
C SER A 256 21.78 -43.74 -2.80
N THR A 257 21.72 -42.87 -3.82
CA THR A 257 22.36 -41.55 -3.81
C THR A 257 21.43 -40.45 -3.31
N GLY A 258 20.11 -40.66 -3.37
CA GLY A 258 19.09 -39.63 -3.12
C GLY A 258 19.05 -38.50 -4.17
N GLU A 259 19.96 -38.50 -5.15
CA GLU A 259 20.11 -37.41 -6.11
C GLU A 259 18.82 -37.22 -6.92
N PHE A 260 18.10 -38.30 -7.24
CA PHE A 260 16.90 -38.21 -8.07
C PHE A 260 15.79 -37.38 -7.41
N LEU A 261 15.53 -37.66 -6.12
CA LEU A 261 14.55 -36.93 -5.33
C LEU A 261 14.92 -35.44 -5.25
N PHE A 262 16.17 -35.13 -4.90
CA PHE A 262 16.66 -33.75 -4.82
C PHE A 262 16.46 -32.98 -6.14
N ARG A 263 16.92 -33.55 -7.26
CA ARG A 263 16.80 -32.94 -8.61
C ARG A 263 15.34 -32.71 -8.99
N THR A 264 14.47 -33.65 -8.63
CA THR A 264 13.03 -33.59 -8.91
C THR A 264 12.37 -32.46 -8.11
N ILE A 265 12.63 -32.38 -6.81
CA ILE A 265 12.10 -31.33 -5.93
C ILE A 265 12.57 -29.94 -6.38
N GLU A 266 13.83 -29.79 -6.76
CA GLU A 266 14.36 -28.51 -7.27
C GLU A 266 13.71 -28.12 -8.61
N THR A 267 13.45 -29.10 -9.49
CA THR A 267 12.72 -28.85 -10.74
C THR A 267 11.27 -28.43 -10.47
N LEU A 268 10.60 -29.08 -9.51
CA LEU A 268 9.23 -28.72 -9.10
C LEU A 268 9.17 -27.33 -8.48
N TRP A 269 10.16 -26.96 -7.65
CA TRP A 269 10.27 -25.61 -7.10
C TRP A 269 10.35 -24.59 -8.24
N ASN A 270 11.27 -24.75 -9.19
CA ASN A 270 11.40 -23.82 -10.34
C ASN A 270 10.08 -23.68 -11.13
N ILE A 271 9.36 -24.79 -11.34
CA ILE A 271 8.05 -24.77 -12.00
C ILE A 271 7.04 -23.98 -11.18
N LEU A 272 6.96 -24.20 -9.86
CA LEU A 272 6.04 -23.51 -8.96
C LEU A 272 6.32 -22.01 -8.82
N GLU A 273 7.58 -21.59 -8.94
CA GLU A 273 7.97 -20.19 -8.77
C GLU A 273 7.79 -19.34 -10.04
N HIS A 274 7.88 -19.96 -11.22
CA HIS A 274 7.93 -19.23 -12.49
C HIS A 274 6.95 -19.72 -13.57
N GLY A 275 6.20 -20.79 -13.32
CA GLY A 275 5.23 -21.33 -14.26
C GLY A 275 3.84 -20.70 -14.15
N ASP A 276 2.96 -21.11 -15.07
CA ASP A 276 1.58 -20.64 -15.14
C ASP A 276 0.71 -21.28 -14.04
N GLU A 277 0.07 -20.45 -13.21
CA GLU A 277 -0.65 -20.90 -12.02
C GLU A 277 -1.82 -21.85 -12.34
N GLU A 278 -2.52 -21.64 -13.45
CA GLU A 278 -3.68 -22.46 -13.86
C GLU A 278 -3.24 -23.87 -14.26
N GLN A 279 -2.26 -23.98 -15.15
CA GLN A 279 -1.72 -25.29 -15.58
C GLN A 279 -1.06 -26.08 -14.45
N ILE A 280 -0.38 -25.39 -13.54
CA ILE A 280 0.24 -26.00 -12.35
C ILE A 280 -0.85 -26.57 -11.44
N SER A 281 -1.89 -25.78 -11.17
CA SER A 281 -3.02 -26.18 -10.33
C SER A 281 -3.67 -27.46 -10.87
N ASP A 282 -3.91 -27.53 -12.18
CA ASP A 282 -4.52 -28.70 -12.81
C ASP A 282 -3.70 -29.98 -12.65
N GLN A 283 -2.37 -29.87 -12.75
CA GLN A 283 -1.48 -31.03 -12.60
C GLN A 283 -1.28 -31.44 -11.14
N LEU A 284 -1.21 -30.49 -10.21
CA LEU A 284 -0.91 -30.76 -8.80
C LEU A 284 -2.15 -31.10 -7.97
N ASN A 285 -3.35 -30.84 -8.49
CA ASN A 285 -4.61 -31.24 -7.85
C ASN A 285 -4.92 -32.74 -8.04
N SER A 286 -3.96 -33.59 -7.67
CA SER A 286 -4.03 -35.04 -7.80
C SER A 286 -3.72 -35.72 -6.48
N ARG A 287 -4.64 -36.58 -6.03
CA ARG A 287 -4.48 -37.36 -4.79
C ARG A 287 -3.23 -38.24 -4.82
N VAL A 288 -2.88 -38.75 -6.00
CA VAL A 288 -1.68 -39.58 -6.21
C VAL A 288 -0.42 -38.73 -5.99
N THR A 289 -0.37 -37.54 -6.60
CA THR A 289 0.77 -36.62 -6.52
C THR A 289 1.02 -36.18 -5.08
N ILE A 290 -0.03 -35.78 -4.35
CA ILE A 290 0.09 -35.39 -2.94
C ILE A 290 0.49 -36.58 -2.05
N SER A 291 -0.05 -37.78 -2.31
CA SER A 291 0.33 -39.00 -1.57
C SER A 291 1.80 -39.37 -1.76
N LEU A 292 2.35 -39.22 -2.97
CA LEU A 292 3.76 -39.51 -3.25
C LEU A 292 4.69 -38.48 -2.60
N LEU A 293 4.32 -37.20 -2.60
CA LEU A 293 5.03 -36.15 -1.86
C LEU A 293 4.98 -36.37 -0.34
N GLN A 294 3.83 -36.80 0.18
CA GLN A 294 3.68 -37.17 1.59
C GLN A 294 4.63 -38.31 1.97
N GLU A 295 4.67 -39.38 1.18
CA GLU A 295 5.60 -40.50 1.41
C GLU A 295 7.07 -40.06 1.35
N ALA A 296 7.43 -39.24 0.36
CA ALA A 296 8.78 -38.67 0.23
C ALA A 296 9.16 -37.87 1.49
N PHE A 297 8.25 -37.00 1.92
CA PHE A 297 8.43 -36.17 3.12
C PHE A 297 8.60 -37.03 4.38
N LEU A 298 7.72 -38.00 4.61
CA LEU A 298 7.81 -38.90 5.77
C LEU A 298 9.11 -39.73 5.74
N GLY A 299 9.55 -40.16 4.56
CA GLY A 299 10.84 -40.82 4.37
C GLY A 299 12.00 -39.95 4.86
N GLN A 300 12.02 -38.67 4.47
CA GLN A 300 13.07 -37.73 4.91
C GLN A 300 12.97 -37.38 6.40
N VAL A 301 11.75 -37.23 6.94
CA VAL A 301 11.53 -36.96 8.38
C VAL A 301 12.02 -38.12 9.25
N THR A 302 11.74 -39.36 8.84
CA THR A 302 12.13 -40.56 9.62
C THR A 302 13.63 -40.85 9.54
N GLN A 303 14.32 -40.39 8.49
CA GLN A 303 15.75 -40.58 8.26
C GLN A 303 16.59 -39.33 8.56
N SER A 304 16.09 -38.39 9.38
CA SER A 304 16.67 -37.06 9.61
C SER A 304 17.98 -37.03 10.44
N HIS A 305 18.84 -38.04 10.29
CA HIS A 305 20.13 -38.16 10.96
C HIS A 305 21.24 -37.35 10.28
N SER A 306 21.17 -37.18 8.95
CA SER A 306 22.14 -36.40 8.18
C SER A 306 21.63 -34.99 7.88
N GLN A 307 22.56 -34.06 7.63
CA GLN A 307 22.21 -32.71 7.17
C GLN A 307 21.43 -32.74 5.85
N TYR A 308 21.84 -33.62 4.93
CA TYR A 308 21.19 -33.80 3.63
C TYR A 308 19.70 -34.14 3.76
N HIS A 309 19.33 -35.11 4.59
CA HIS A 309 17.92 -35.47 4.80
C HIS A 309 17.12 -34.34 5.44
N ARG A 310 17.73 -33.58 6.36
CA ARG A 310 17.06 -32.41 6.98
C ARG A 310 16.80 -31.29 5.98
N GLN A 311 17.74 -31.00 5.08
CA GLN A 311 17.56 -30.01 4.02
C GLN A 311 16.47 -30.45 3.04
N LEU A 312 16.56 -31.69 2.54
CA LEU A 312 15.61 -32.19 1.55
C LEU A 312 14.17 -32.28 2.09
N ARG A 313 14.00 -32.63 3.37
CA ARG A 313 12.69 -32.54 4.06
C ARG A 313 12.12 -31.13 3.98
N ASN A 314 12.95 -30.12 4.23
CA ASN A 314 12.52 -28.73 4.22
C ASN A 314 12.17 -28.27 2.80
N ASP A 315 12.96 -28.66 1.81
CA ASP A 315 12.69 -28.35 0.39
C ASP A 315 11.35 -28.96 -0.06
N ILE A 316 11.06 -30.20 0.34
CA ILE A 316 9.75 -30.83 0.09
C ILE A 316 8.63 -30.04 0.76
N LEU A 317 8.83 -29.58 2.01
CA LEU A 317 7.82 -28.79 2.72
C LEU A 317 7.58 -27.41 2.08
N VAL A 318 8.61 -26.78 1.52
CA VAL A 318 8.47 -25.55 0.73
C VAL A 318 7.61 -25.82 -0.50
N VAL A 319 7.92 -26.87 -1.28
CA VAL A 319 7.12 -27.28 -2.44
C VAL A 319 5.66 -27.53 -2.02
N CYS A 320 5.43 -28.26 -0.92
CA CYS A 320 4.07 -28.49 -0.42
C CYS A 320 3.36 -27.18 -0.03
N SER A 321 4.06 -26.26 0.64
CA SER A 321 3.51 -24.96 1.04
C SER A 321 3.12 -24.10 -0.16
N LEU A 322 3.92 -24.12 -1.23
CA LEU A 322 3.62 -23.43 -2.49
C LEU A 322 2.37 -24.03 -3.17
N ILE A 323 2.25 -25.36 -3.19
CA ILE A 323 1.06 -26.05 -3.73
C ILE A 323 -0.20 -25.61 -2.99
N ILE A 324 -0.19 -25.65 -1.66
CA ILE A 324 -1.35 -25.25 -0.84
C ILE A 324 -1.66 -23.76 -1.04
N GLY A 325 -0.61 -22.94 -1.21
CA GLY A 325 -0.74 -21.50 -1.46
C GLY A 325 -1.44 -21.17 -2.78
N LEU A 326 -1.14 -21.93 -3.84
CA LEU A 326 -1.74 -21.81 -5.17
C LEU A 326 -3.15 -22.41 -5.21
N LYS A 327 -3.33 -23.61 -4.64
CA LYS A 327 -4.59 -24.36 -4.65
C LYS A 327 -4.95 -24.87 -3.25
N PRO A 328 -5.71 -24.10 -2.45
CA PRO A 328 -6.13 -24.51 -1.11
C PRO A 328 -6.97 -25.80 -1.07
N ASP A 329 -7.64 -26.14 -2.18
CA ASP A 329 -8.46 -27.35 -2.33
C ASP A 329 -7.65 -28.60 -2.72
N ALA A 330 -6.33 -28.48 -2.86
CA ALA A 330 -5.49 -29.64 -3.14
C ALA A 330 -5.65 -30.71 -2.04
N PRO A 331 -5.59 -32.03 -2.37
CA PRO A 331 -6.10 -33.10 -1.51
C PRO A 331 -5.19 -33.49 -0.33
N PHE A 332 -4.67 -32.50 0.41
CA PHE A 332 -3.86 -32.68 1.62
C PHE A 332 -4.66 -33.25 2.80
N VAL A 333 -5.96 -32.95 2.87
CA VAL A 333 -6.86 -33.48 3.90
C VAL A 333 -7.17 -34.95 3.62
N GLU A 334 -7.56 -35.27 2.40
CA GLU A 334 -8.00 -36.60 1.96
C GLU A 334 -6.85 -37.62 1.98
N THR A 335 -5.62 -37.18 1.73
CA THR A 335 -4.41 -38.01 1.87
C THR A 335 -4.00 -38.22 3.32
N GLY A 336 -4.58 -37.47 4.26
CA GLY A 336 -4.17 -37.45 5.66
C GLY A 336 -2.83 -36.74 5.91
N PHE A 337 -2.25 -36.13 4.87
CA PHE A 337 -0.97 -35.43 4.98
C PHE A 337 -1.09 -34.18 5.86
N ALA A 338 -2.19 -33.43 5.74
CA ALA A 338 -2.46 -32.27 6.58
C ALA A 338 -2.41 -32.61 8.09
N LYS A 339 -3.00 -33.75 8.49
CA LYS A 339 -2.98 -34.22 9.88
C LYS A 339 -1.56 -34.51 10.38
N GLN A 340 -0.69 -35.03 9.51
CA GLN A 340 0.71 -35.28 9.85
C GLN A 340 1.50 -33.98 9.94
N LEU A 341 1.26 -33.01 9.04
CA LEU A 341 1.88 -31.69 9.12
C LEU A 341 1.50 -30.96 10.42
N LEU A 342 0.24 -31.02 10.84
CA LEU A 342 -0.23 -30.48 12.13
C LEU A 342 0.44 -31.18 13.33
N LEU A 343 0.60 -32.51 13.26
CA LEU A 343 1.33 -33.26 14.28
C LEU A 343 2.78 -32.79 14.41
N PHE A 344 3.50 -32.58 13.31
CA PHE A 344 4.87 -32.08 13.37
C PHE A 344 4.94 -30.60 13.79
N ALA A 345 3.97 -29.78 13.38
CA ALA A 345 3.88 -28.38 13.77
C ALA A 345 3.68 -28.20 15.29
N SER A 346 2.95 -29.11 15.92
CA SER A 346 2.65 -29.09 17.36
C SER A 346 3.67 -29.84 18.24
N TYR A 347 4.67 -30.49 17.64
CA TYR A 347 5.74 -31.20 18.35
C TYR A 347 6.98 -30.30 18.52
N PRO A 348 7.58 -30.20 19.73
CA PRO A 348 7.37 -31.05 20.90
C PRO A 348 6.44 -30.44 21.96
N GLU A 349 5.79 -29.31 21.67
CA GLU A 349 4.97 -28.56 22.63
C GLU A 349 3.82 -29.40 23.19
N LEU A 350 3.23 -30.24 22.34
CA LEU A 350 2.21 -31.21 22.72
C LEU A 350 2.78 -32.63 22.72
N ARG A 351 2.52 -33.36 23.82
CA ARG A 351 2.85 -34.78 23.90
C ARG A 351 1.93 -35.56 22.95
N SER A 352 2.53 -36.39 22.10
CA SER A 352 1.80 -37.25 21.18
C SER A 352 2.34 -38.68 21.25
N ASN A 353 1.42 -39.65 21.21
CA ASN A 353 1.73 -41.08 21.16
C ASN A 353 1.89 -41.59 19.72
N SER A 354 1.88 -40.69 18.72
CA SER A 354 2.01 -41.08 17.32
C SER A 354 3.36 -41.78 17.07
N PRO A 355 3.38 -42.91 16.34
CA PRO A 355 4.62 -43.61 16.02
C PRO A 355 5.59 -42.74 15.20
N LEU A 356 5.06 -41.75 14.46
CA LEU A 356 5.86 -40.83 13.64
C LEU A 356 6.76 -39.92 14.48
N VAL A 357 6.36 -39.58 15.71
CA VAL A 357 7.15 -38.68 16.58
C VAL A 357 7.96 -39.42 17.63
N LYS A 358 7.70 -40.71 17.87
CA LYS A 358 8.35 -41.49 18.93
C LYS A 358 9.88 -41.53 18.80
N ASN A 359 10.38 -41.61 17.57
CA ASN A 359 11.82 -41.63 17.26
C ASN A 359 12.30 -40.35 16.59
N PHE A 360 11.40 -39.38 16.37
CA PHE A 360 11.74 -38.10 15.78
C PHE A 360 12.26 -37.15 16.85
N LYS A 361 13.45 -36.58 16.65
CA LYS A 361 14.05 -35.61 17.55
C LYS A 361 14.43 -34.38 16.77
N LEU A 362 13.91 -33.23 17.19
CA LEU A 362 14.41 -31.94 16.75
C LEU A 362 15.77 -31.69 17.41
N THR A 363 16.67 -31.05 16.69
CA THR A 363 17.99 -30.64 17.16
C THR A 363 18.14 -29.13 17.04
N ALA A 364 19.12 -28.53 17.72
CA ALA A 364 19.40 -27.09 17.62
C ALA A 364 20.06 -26.69 16.28
N ALA A 365 20.10 -27.60 15.30
CA ALA A 365 20.63 -27.35 13.98
C ALA A 365 19.75 -26.35 13.22
N GLN A 366 20.36 -25.57 12.33
CA GLN A 366 19.64 -24.57 11.55
C GLN A 366 18.52 -25.20 10.72
N GLU A 367 18.72 -26.41 10.18
CA GLU A 367 17.70 -27.06 9.36
C GLU A 367 16.44 -27.44 10.15
N ASP A 368 16.57 -27.84 11.42
CA ASP A 368 15.40 -28.14 12.26
C ASP A 368 14.69 -26.88 12.75
N PHE A 369 15.44 -25.79 12.94
CA PHE A 369 14.86 -24.47 13.21
C PHE A 369 14.05 -23.95 12.01
N GLU A 370 14.61 -24.00 10.80
CA GLU A 370 13.91 -23.63 9.58
C GLU A 370 12.69 -24.53 9.33
N PHE A 371 12.81 -25.83 9.61
CA PHE A 371 11.69 -26.77 9.51
C PHE A 371 10.51 -26.34 10.38
N LYS A 372 10.77 -25.95 11.63
CA LYS A 372 9.73 -25.51 12.56
C LYS A 372 9.01 -24.24 12.06
N LYS A 373 9.77 -23.26 11.54
CA LYS A 373 9.20 -22.05 10.92
C LYS A 373 8.39 -22.35 9.67
N LEU A 374 8.89 -23.24 8.80
CA LEU A 374 8.16 -23.69 7.61
C LEU A 374 6.86 -24.38 7.99
N LEU A 375 6.85 -25.21 9.03
CA LEU A 375 5.63 -25.84 9.54
C LEU A 375 4.62 -24.79 10.01
N PHE A 376 5.05 -23.76 10.76
CA PHE A 376 4.14 -22.68 11.20
C PHE A 376 3.52 -21.96 10.00
N ASN A 377 4.31 -21.62 8.99
CA ASN A 377 3.81 -21.06 7.73
C ASN A 377 2.85 -22.00 7.02
N THR A 378 3.17 -23.28 6.95
CA THR A 378 2.33 -24.30 6.30
C THR A 378 0.96 -24.39 6.96
N VAL A 379 0.91 -24.36 8.30
CA VAL A 379 -0.37 -24.34 9.05
C VAL A 379 -1.20 -23.11 8.69
N VAL A 380 -0.58 -21.93 8.62
CA VAL A 380 -1.28 -20.70 8.21
C VAL A 380 -1.82 -20.81 6.79
N VAL A 381 -1.05 -21.35 5.84
CA VAL A 381 -1.49 -21.50 4.45
C VAL A 381 -2.61 -22.54 4.34
N LEU A 382 -2.52 -23.66 5.07
CA LEU A 382 -3.59 -24.68 5.16
C LEU A 382 -4.91 -24.10 5.69
N SER A 383 -4.87 -23.12 6.59
CA SER A 383 -6.09 -22.50 7.16
C SER A 383 -6.98 -21.77 6.15
N ARG A 384 -6.48 -21.56 4.92
CA ARG A 384 -7.29 -21.01 3.82
C ARG A 384 -8.40 -21.96 3.38
N ASN A 385 -8.23 -23.27 3.57
CA ASN A 385 -9.26 -24.25 3.32
C ASN A 385 -10.17 -24.37 4.56
N PRO A 386 -11.48 -24.10 4.46
CA PRO A 386 -12.38 -24.11 5.61
C PRO A 386 -12.50 -25.48 6.29
N VAL A 387 -12.27 -26.58 5.56
CA VAL A 387 -12.30 -27.95 6.10
C VAL A 387 -11.15 -28.17 7.11
N MET A 388 -10.08 -27.39 7.03
CA MET A 388 -8.95 -27.52 7.95
C MET A 388 -9.25 -27.11 9.39
N ASN A 389 -10.31 -26.31 9.63
CA ASN A 389 -10.61 -25.80 10.97
C ASN A 389 -10.84 -26.93 11.98
N GLU A 390 -11.65 -27.94 11.63
CA GLU A 390 -11.91 -29.09 12.52
C GLU A 390 -10.62 -29.88 12.82
N LEU A 391 -9.79 -30.11 11.81
CA LEU A 391 -8.51 -30.80 11.99
C LEU A 391 -7.52 -30.01 12.86
N MET A 392 -7.52 -28.68 12.76
CA MET A 392 -6.68 -27.81 13.59
C MET A 392 -7.13 -27.85 15.06
N ILE A 393 -8.45 -27.86 15.30
CA ILE A 393 -9.04 -28.02 16.65
C ILE A 393 -8.67 -29.40 17.22
N ASP A 394 -8.90 -30.47 16.47
CA ASP A 394 -8.60 -31.85 16.88
C ASP A 394 -7.11 -32.07 17.19
N SER A 395 -6.23 -31.47 16.38
CA SER A 395 -4.78 -31.54 16.57
C SER A 395 -4.28 -30.66 17.72
N ARG A 396 -5.12 -29.75 18.24
CA ARG A 396 -4.78 -28.74 19.24
C ARG A 396 -3.60 -27.86 18.86
N VAL A 397 -3.36 -27.65 17.56
CA VAL A 397 -2.21 -26.86 17.07
C VAL A 397 -2.23 -25.43 17.62
N LEU A 398 -3.41 -24.86 17.86
CA LEU A 398 -3.58 -23.54 18.48
C LEU A 398 -2.97 -23.53 19.90
N LEU A 399 -3.22 -24.56 20.70
CA LEU A 399 -2.64 -24.68 22.03
C LEU A 399 -1.11 -24.81 21.98
N ALA A 400 -0.57 -25.50 20.97
CA ALA A 400 0.87 -25.58 20.73
C ALA A 400 1.48 -24.21 20.39
N PHE A 401 0.79 -23.38 19.60
CA PHE A 401 1.28 -22.01 19.32
C PHE A 401 1.12 -21.11 20.55
N LEU A 402 0.06 -21.28 21.33
CA LEU A 402 -0.15 -20.55 22.58
C LEU A 402 0.91 -20.84 23.65
N SER A 403 1.61 -21.99 23.60
CA SER A 403 2.73 -22.25 24.52
C SER A 403 3.95 -21.37 24.26
N TYR A 404 3.99 -20.67 23.12
CA TYR A 404 5.03 -19.67 22.85
C TYR A 404 4.67 -18.28 23.42
N ILE A 405 3.44 -18.06 23.89
CA ILE A 405 3.00 -16.81 24.51
C ILE A 405 3.35 -16.84 26.00
N GLU A 406 4.65 -16.80 26.29
CA GLU A 406 5.19 -16.76 27.65
C GLU A 406 6.40 -15.82 27.72
N PRO A 407 6.64 -15.14 28.87
CA PRO A 407 7.83 -14.33 29.07
C PRO A 407 9.12 -15.12 28.83
N LEU A 408 10.00 -14.57 28.00
CA LEU A 408 11.27 -15.24 27.68
C LEU A 408 12.22 -15.22 28.90
N PRO A 409 12.96 -16.31 29.17
CA PRO A 409 13.89 -16.36 30.28
C PRO A 409 15.07 -15.41 30.08
N ARG A 410 15.50 -14.73 31.16
CA ARG A 410 16.64 -13.76 31.14
C ARG A 410 17.99 -14.40 30.79
N LYS A 411 18.13 -15.72 30.97
CA LYS A 411 19.31 -16.52 30.62
C LYS A 411 18.85 -17.91 30.15
N ALA A 412 19.59 -18.53 29.23
CA ALA A 412 19.40 -19.94 28.90
C ALA A 412 19.57 -20.78 30.19
N GLN A 413 18.61 -21.66 30.48
CA GLN A 413 18.68 -22.49 31.68
C GLN A 413 19.69 -23.62 31.43
N PRO A 414 20.74 -23.77 32.26
CA PRO A 414 21.65 -24.90 32.11
C PRO A 414 20.97 -26.15 32.69
N GLY A 415 20.34 -26.98 31.86
CA GLY A 415 19.74 -28.21 32.39
C GLY A 415 19.05 -29.18 31.43
N ASN A 416 18.55 -28.74 30.26
CA ASN A 416 17.93 -29.65 29.29
C ASN A 416 18.79 -29.84 28.04
N ASN A 417 18.96 -31.10 27.62
CA ASN A 417 19.78 -31.50 26.48
C ASN A 417 19.23 -31.05 25.09
N PHE A 418 18.08 -30.39 25.05
CA PHE A 418 17.52 -29.77 23.85
C PHE A 418 16.83 -28.46 24.24
N GLU A 419 17.49 -27.34 23.97
CA GLU A 419 16.90 -26.01 24.06
C GLU A 419 17.33 -25.20 22.83
N TRP A 420 16.35 -24.59 22.17
CA TRP A 420 16.60 -23.56 21.17
C TRP A 420 17.42 -22.43 21.79
N SER A 421 18.29 -21.79 21.01
CA SER A 421 18.94 -20.56 21.48
C SER A 421 17.91 -19.47 21.75
N LEU A 422 18.21 -18.50 22.63
CA LEU A 422 17.29 -17.40 22.93
C LEU A 422 16.82 -16.66 21.66
N ALA A 423 17.71 -16.48 20.68
CA ALA A 423 17.37 -15.87 19.39
C ALA A 423 16.36 -16.71 18.59
N GLN A 424 16.52 -18.03 18.59
CA GLN A 424 15.59 -18.94 17.92
C GLN A 424 14.24 -18.98 18.64
N ILE A 425 14.21 -18.99 19.99
CA ILE A 425 12.95 -18.93 20.75
C ILE A 425 12.23 -17.61 20.48
N GLU A 426 12.95 -16.47 20.46
CA GLU A 426 12.39 -15.16 20.13
C GLU A 426 11.73 -15.17 18.75
N GLU A 427 12.40 -15.71 17.74
CA GLU A 427 11.85 -15.78 16.38
C GLU A 427 10.64 -16.73 16.28
N LEU A 428 10.70 -17.91 16.91
CA LEU A 428 9.56 -18.83 16.94
C LEU A 428 8.36 -18.24 17.70
N GLN A 429 8.61 -17.49 18.78
CA GLN A 429 7.57 -16.79 19.54
C GLN A 429 6.85 -15.76 18.66
N LEU A 430 7.61 -14.88 18.01
CA LEU A 430 7.02 -13.85 17.15
C LEU A 430 6.28 -14.47 15.96
N HIS A 431 6.81 -15.56 15.40
CA HIS A 431 6.17 -16.30 14.31
C HIS A 431 4.86 -16.98 14.79
N ALA A 432 4.86 -17.61 15.96
CA ALA A 432 3.67 -18.21 16.54
C ALA A 432 2.56 -17.18 16.82
N ILE A 433 2.91 -16.01 17.37
CA ILE A 433 1.94 -14.91 17.60
C ILE A 433 1.38 -14.40 16.27
N ALA A 434 2.24 -14.24 15.24
CA ALA A 434 1.80 -13.84 13.91
C ALA A 434 0.85 -14.88 13.28
N ALA A 435 1.14 -16.18 13.45
CA ALA A 435 0.26 -17.25 12.99
C ALA A 435 -1.08 -17.26 13.74
N LEU A 436 -1.06 -17.11 15.06
CA LEU A 436 -2.27 -17.02 15.88
C LEU A 436 -3.17 -15.84 15.50
N SER A 437 -2.59 -14.73 15.05
CA SER A 437 -3.36 -13.55 14.57
C SER A 437 -4.23 -13.86 13.34
N ILE A 438 -3.95 -14.98 12.66
CA ILE A 438 -4.72 -15.45 11.49
C ILE A 438 -5.61 -16.63 11.89
N LEU A 439 -5.11 -17.53 12.73
CA LEU A 439 -5.79 -18.79 13.05
C LEU A 439 -6.88 -18.62 14.11
N LEU A 440 -6.60 -17.88 15.18
CA LEU A 440 -7.49 -17.78 16.34
C LEU A 440 -8.85 -17.11 16.05
N PRO A 441 -8.95 -16.06 15.20
CA PRO A 441 -10.25 -15.48 14.81
C PRO A 441 -11.21 -16.47 14.14
N ARG A 442 -10.73 -17.61 13.65
CA ARG A 442 -11.54 -18.68 13.04
C ARG A 442 -11.99 -19.76 14.04
N SER A 443 -11.49 -19.70 15.27
CA SER A 443 -11.64 -20.73 16.32
C SER A 443 -11.95 -20.07 17.67
N LEU A 444 -13.11 -19.40 17.74
CA LEU A 444 -13.48 -18.58 18.90
C LEU A 444 -13.89 -19.39 20.13
N ASN A 445 -14.25 -20.67 19.98
CA ASN A 445 -14.55 -21.52 21.14
C ASN A 445 -13.25 -21.86 21.90
N GLU A 446 -12.18 -22.10 21.15
CA GLU A 446 -10.85 -22.43 21.66
C GLU A 446 -10.22 -21.24 22.40
N TYR A 447 -10.64 -20.00 22.09
CA TYR A 447 -10.27 -18.81 22.87
C TYR A 447 -10.63 -19.00 24.36
N PHE A 448 -11.86 -19.45 24.64
CA PHE A 448 -12.34 -19.65 26.00
C PHE A 448 -11.78 -20.94 26.61
N GLU A 449 -11.73 -22.04 25.84
CA GLU A 449 -11.20 -23.32 26.32
C GLU A 449 -9.73 -23.19 26.78
N TYR A 450 -8.93 -22.38 26.10
CA TYR A 450 -7.50 -22.22 26.40
C TYR A 450 -7.18 -20.97 27.24
N HIS A 451 -8.19 -20.27 27.74
CA HIS A 451 -8.05 -19.04 28.53
C HIS A 451 -7.14 -18.00 27.85
N VAL A 452 -7.37 -17.76 26.56
CA VAL A 452 -6.46 -16.95 25.74
C VAL A 452 -6.40 -15.50 26.22
N GLY A 453 -7.52 -14.89 26.62
CA GLY A 453 -7.55 -13.50 27.13
C GLY A 453 -6.54 -13.25 28.23
N THR A 454 -6.54 -14.10 29.26
CA THR A 454 -5.61 -14.00 30.40
C THR A 454 -4.15 -14.20 29.98
N ARG A 455 -3.87 -15.16 29.08
CA ARG A 455 -2.51 -15.38 28.56
C ARG A 455 -1.98 -14.16 27.80
N LEU A 456 -2.81 -13.59 26.93
CA LEU A 456 -2.43 -12.41 26.15
C LEU A 456 -2.22 -11.19 27.03
N LEU A 457 -3.06 -10.99 28.05
CA LEU A 457 -2.92 -9.88 28.99
C LEU A 457 -1.63 -9.97 29.80
N LEU A 458 -1.33 -11.14 30.38
CA LEU A 458 -0.09 -11.36 31.11
C LEU A 458 1.15 -11.14 30.22
N PHE A 459 1.08 -11.61 28.97
CA PHE A 459 2.15 -11.40 28.01
C PHE A 459 2.30 -9.92 27.64
N TYR A 460 1.20 -9.22 27.37
CA TYR A 460 1.19 -7.79 27.09
C TYR A 460 1.77 -6.98 28.26
N GLU A 461 1.35 -7.24 29.50
CA GLU A 461 1.91 -6.61 30.70
C GLU A 461 3.43 -6.81 30.78
N TRP A 462 3.91 -8.03 30.50
CA TRP A 462 5.34 -8.28 30.43
C TRP A 462 6.05 -7.47 29.32
N THR A 463 5.40 -7.26 28.17
CA THR A 463 6.00 -6.46 27.07
C THR A 463 6.12 -4.98 27.38
N ILE A 464 5.22 -4.40 28.17
CA ILE A 464 5.23 -2.97 28.54
C ILE A 464 6.07 -2.65 29.78
N ASN A 465 6.57 -3.67 30.49
CA ASN A 465 7.43 -3.49 31.66
C ASN A 465 8.87 -3.10 31.26
N ASP A 466 9.44 -2.13 31.98
CA ASP A 466 10.77 -1.52 31.76
C ASP A 466 11.98 -2.44 32.08
N ASP A 467 11.75 -3.74 32.23
CA ASP A 467 12.79 -4.74 32.49
C ASP A 467 13.80 -4.82 31.32
N GLU A 468 15.10 -4.83 31.64
CA GLU A 468 16.17 -5.07 30.66
C GLU A 468 15.95 -6.39 29.91
N PHE A 469 15.91 -6.32 28.57
CA PHE A 469 15.70 -7.46 27.70
C PHE A 469 16.69 -7.45 26.53
N GLN A 470 17.45 -8.53 26.37
CA GLN A 470 18.49 -8.66 25.34
C GLN A 470 17.98 -9.50 24.15
N SER A 471 17.12 -8.89 23.35
CA SER A 471 16.68 -9.44 22.05
C SER A 471 17.68 -9.18 20.94
N GLN A 472 17.76 -10.12 20.01
CA GLN A 472 18.65 -10.00 18.86
C GLN A 472 18.02 -9.15 17.75
N GLY A 473 16.69 -9.19 17.58
CA GLY A 473 15.95 -8.33 16.63
C GLY A 473 16.33 -8.48 15.15
N ASN A 474 17.03 -9.57 14.79
CA ASN A 474 17.55 -9.80 13.43
C ASN A 474 16.58 -10.58 12.53
N SER A 475 15.48 -11.11 13.06
CA SER A 475 14.49 -11.87 12.30
C SER A 475 13.47 -10.96 11.60
N PHE A 476 12.79 -11.47 10.57
CA PHE A 476 11.74 -10.74 9.84
C PHE A 476 10.66 -10.18 10.79
N PHE A 477 10.17 -11.00 11.72
CA PHE A 477 9.21 -10.57 12.74
C PHE A 477 9.86 -9.78 13.88
N GLY A 478 11.18 -9.85 14.07
CA GLY A 478 11.94 -9.15 15.12
C GLY A 478 12.37 -7.72 14.78
N LYS A 479 12.02 -7.18 13.61
CA LYS A 479 12.43 -5.84 13.17
C LYS A 479 12.03 -4.76 14.17
N GLY A 480 12.99 -3.92 14.59
CA GLY A 480 12.80 -2.86 15.61
C GLY A 480 12.91 -3.37 17.06
N GLY A 481 13.04 -4.68 17.25
CA GLY A 481 13.05 -5.34 18.54
C GLY A 481 14.42 -5.45 19.21
N ARG A 482 15.53 -4.96 18.64
CA ARG A 482 16.88 -5.20 19.21
C ARG A 482 17.03 -4.55 20.60
N ASN A 483 17.44 -5.33 21.60
CA ASN A 483 17.58 -4.93 23.01
C ASN A 483 16.30 -4.33 23.64
N ASN A 484 15.11 -4.65 23.11
CA ASN A 484 13.83 -4.17 23.63
C ASN A 484 12.69 -5.18 23.31
N LYS A 485 11.50 -4.98 23.88
CA LYS A 485 10.34 -5.87 23.66
C LYS A 485 9.34 -5.34 22.61
N ARG A 486 9.74 -4.37 21.78
CA ARG A 486 8.84 -3.64 20.88
C ARG A 486 8.24 -4.54 19.79
N SER A 487 8.99 -5.53 19.30
CA SER A 487 8.47 -6.52 18.36
C SER A 487 7.40 -7.39 19.02
N GLN A 488 7.63 -7.89 20.23
CA GLN A 488 6.65 -8.67 20.99
C GLN A 488 5.37 -7.86 21.24
N LEU A 489 5.51 -6.59 21.67
CA LEU A 489 4.39 -5.68 21.86
C LEU A 489 3.58 -5.49 20.57
N ARG A 490 4.25 -5.24 19.44
CA ARG A 490 3.59 -5.08 18.14
C ARG A 490 2.76 -6.30 17.77
N TYR A 491 3.32 -7.51 17.92
CA TYR A 491 2.61 -8.73 17.53
C TYR A 491 1.51 -9.15 18.51
N VAL A 492 1.67 -8.92 19.83
CA VAL A 492 0.57 -9.20 20.78
C VAL A 492 -0.60 -8.23 20.56
N LEU A 493 -0.34 -6.95 20.29
CA LEU A 493 -1.41 -6.00 19.93
C LEU A 493 -2.06 -6.37 18.60
N ARG A 494 -1.30 -6.83 17.60
CA ARG A 494 -1.87 -7.34 16.36
C ARG A 494 -2.76 -8.57 16.57
N LEU A 495 -2.40 -9.45 17.51
CA LEU A 495 -3.23 -10.57 17.91
C LEU A 495 -4.52 -10.11 18.59
N PHE A 496 -4.45 -9.20 19.57
CA PHE A 496 -5.64 -8.59 20.17
C PHE A 496 -6.54 -7.94 19.12
N ARG A 497 -5.96 -7.12 18.23
CA ARG A 497 -6.66 -6.51 17.11
C ARG A 497 -7.41 -7.55 16.26
N SER A 498 -6.76 -8.64 15.90
CA SER A 498 -7.39 -9.69 15.07
C SER A 498 -8.58 -10.35 15.77
N ILE A 499 -8.47 -10.57 17.09
CA ILE A 499 -9.52 -11.19 17.89
C ILE A 499 -10.70 -10.23 18.05
N VAL A 500 -10.45 -8.99 18.49
CA VAL A 500 -11.51 -8.00 18.74
C VAL A 500 -12.22 -7.60 17.44
N SER A 501 -11.53 -7.66 16.29
CA SER A 501 -12.14 -7.39 14.97
C SER A 501 -13.24 -8.39 14.56
N THR A 502 -13.36 -9.54 15.24
CA THR A 502 -14.46 -10.49 15.03
C THR A 502 -15.80 -9.98 15.57
N ARG A 503 -15.79 -8.93 16.40
CA ARG A 503 -16.98 -8.33 17.04
C ARG A 503 -17.81 -9.34 17.86
N ASP A 504 -17.17 -10.39 18.39
CA ASP A 504 -17.82 -11.32 19.33
C ASP A 504 -17.91 -10.68 20.73
N GLU A 505 -19.15 -10.39 21.15
CA GLU A 505 -19.46 -9.70 22.40
C GLU A 505 -18.90 -10.41 23.65
N ARG A 506 -18.83 -11.76 23.63
CA ARG A 506 -18.31 -12.53 24.78
C ARG A 506 -16.84 -12.26 25.00
N ILE A 507 -16.08 -12.10 23.91
CA ILE A 507 -14.64 -11.83 23.95
C ILE A 507 -14.39 -10.38 24.33
N GLN A 508 -15.17 -9.45 23.78
CA GLN A 508 -15.07 -8.04 24.15
C GLN A 508 -15.36 -7.83 25.64
N LEU A 509 -16.37 -8.52 26.18
CA LEU A 509 -16.68 -8.52 27.61
C LEU A 509 -15.54 -9.12 28.43
N ASP A 510 -15.06 -10.31 28.08
CA ASP A 510 -13.95 -11.00 28.77
C ASP A 510 -12.69 -10.13 28.86
N LEU A 511 -12.29 -9.49 27.76
CA LEU A 511 -11.12 -8.62 27.73
C LEU A 511 -11.35 -7.32 28.52
N SER A 512 -12.55 -6.75 28.43
CA SER A 512 -12.92 -5.53 29.17
C SER A 512 -12.92 -5.76 30.69
N ASP A 513 -13.51 -6.87 31.14
CA ASP A 513 -13.56 -7.28 32.55
C ASP A 513 -12.16 -7.55 33.13
N GLN A 514 -11.24 -8.04 32.30
CA GLN A 514 -9.84 -8.23 32.68
C GLN A 514 -8.99 -6.95 32.61
N GLY A 515 -9.57 -5.79 32.28
CA GLY A 515 -8.92 -4.49 32.39
C GLY A 515 -8.01 -4.09 31.22
N ILE A 516 -8.25 -4.61 30.01
CA ILE A 516 -7.45 -4.22 28.83
C ILE A 516 -7.57 -2.72 28.49
N ILE A 517 -8.77 -2.12 28.65
CA ILE A 517 -9.06 -0.74 28.23
C ILE A 517 -8.18 0.26 29.00
N PRO A 518 -8.16 0.28 30.35
CA PRO A 518 -7.25 1.15 31.09
C PRO A 518 -5.78 0.85 30.81
N SER A 519 -5.43 -0.41 30.62
CA SER A 519 -4.04 -0.84 30.43
C SER A 519 -3.44 -0.36 29.11
N ILE A 520 -4.16 -0.48 27.99
CA ILE A 520 -3.74 0.09 26.70
C ILE A 520 -3.75 1.62 26.77
N THR A 521 -4.80 2.20 27.34
CA THR A 521 -4.95 3.67 27.45
C THR A 521 -3.77 4.30 28.19
N GLY A 522 -3.40 3.75 29.35
CA GLY A 522 -2.27 4.22 30.15
C GLY A 522 -0.91 4.05 29.44
N TYR A 523 -0.74 2.97 28.66
CA TYR A 523 0.47 2.80 27.85
C TYR A 523 0.56 3.83 26.72
N LEU A 524 -0.51 4.01 25.94
CA LEU A 524 -0.54 4.99 24.84
C LEU A 524 -0.36 6.42 25.33
N ARG A 525 -0.93 6.78 26.49
CA ARG A 525 -0.74 8.10 27.12
C ARG A 525 0.72 8.37 27.48
N ARG A 526 1.44 7.37 28.00
CA ARG A 526 2.88 7.49 28.29
C ARG A 526 3.68 7.71 27.00
N MET A 527 3.33 7.01 25.93
CA MET A 527 3.95 7.17 24.61
C MET A 527 3.69 8.55 24.01
N SER A 528 2.46 9.06 24.07
CA SER A 528 2.10 10.38 23.51
C SER A 528 2.75 11.56 24.26
N GLN A 529 3.03 11.41 25.55
CA GLN A 529 3.70 12.43 26.36
C GLN A 529 5.21 12.55 26.09
N GLN A 530 5.85 11.50 25.57
CA GLN A 530 7.27 11.50 25.23
C GLN A 530 7.54 12.31 23.94
N LYS A 531 7.42 13.63 24.04
CA LYS A 531 7.54 14.61 22.93
C LYS A 531 8.89 14.66 22.20
N SER A 532 9.83 13.74 22.41
CA SER A 532 11.24 13.96 22.03
C SER A 532 11.86 13.01 21.01
N ILE A 533 11.13 12.08 20.39
CA ILE A 533 11.73 11.20 19.37
C ILE A 533 10.73 11.01 18.23
N HIS A 534 11.14 11.30 17.00
CA HIS A 534 10.38 10.95 15.79
C HIS A 534 9.88 9.51 15.91
N MET A 535 8.56 9.32 15.84
CA MET A 535 7.96 7.98 15.86
C MET A 535 8.46 7.20 14.64
N ASP A 536 8.88 5.96 14.87
CA ASP A 536 9.20 5.05 13.77
C ASP A 536 7.95 4.28 13.31
N TYR A 537 8.09 3.48 12.24
CA TYR A 537 7.00 2.65 11.73
C TYR A 537 6.44 1.65 12.76
N VAL A 538 7.24 1.21 13.73
CA VAL A 538 6.81 0.27 14.76
C VAL A 538 5.99 0.99 15.82
N ASP A 539 6.38 2.20 16.22
CA ASP A 539 5.60 3.05 17.14
C ASP A 539 4.23 3.36 16.56
N LEU A 540 4.18 3.77 15.29
CA LEU A 540 2.92 4.07 14.61
C LEU A 540 2.02 2.84 14.52
N ASP A 541 2.56 1.66 14.22
CA ASP A 541 1.79 0.41 14.21
C ASP A 541 1.23 0.06 15.60
N VAL A 542 2.04 0.20 16.66
CA VAL A 542 1.63 -0.06 18.05
C VAL A 542 0.51 0.88 18.48
N ILE A 543 0.63 2.18 18.19
CA ILE A 543 -0.41 3.17 18.53
C ILE A 543 -1.68 2.90 17.72
N CYS A 544 -1.57 2.68 16.41
CA CYS A 544 -2.74 2.41 15.55
C CYS A 544 -3.48 1.14 15.96
N ASP A 545 -2.75 0.05 16.27
CA ASP A 545 -3.37 -1.21 16.69
C ASP A 545 -4.00 -1.05 18.10
N GLY A 546 -3.36 -0.31 19.01
CA GLY A 546 -3.91 0.04 20.32
C GLY A 546 -5.21 0.85 20.22
N LEU A 547 -5.22 1.94 19.44
CA LEU A 547 -6.42 2.75 19.19
C LEU A 547 -7.56 1.94 18.56
N PHE A 548 -7.24 1.07 17.61
CA PHE A 548 -8.23 0.21 16.98
C PHE A 548 -8.86 -0.78 17.97
N ILE A 549 -8.07 -1.38 18.86
CA ILE A 549 -8.57 -2.25 19.93
C ILE A 549 -9.53 -1.47 20.84
N LEU A 550 -9.14 -0.28 21.28
CA LEU A 550 -9.98 0.58 22.14
C LEU A 550 -11.29 0.95 21.44
N SER A 551 -11.22 1.30 20.16
CA SER A 551 -12.39 1.65 19.34
C SER A 551 -13.37 0.49 19.27
N CYS A 552 -12.90 -0.70 18.91
CA CYS A 552 -13.77 -1.87 18.79
C CYS A 552 -14.34 -2.34 20.14
N LEU A 553 -13.61 -2.18 21.25
CA LEU A 553 -14.10 -2.56 22.57
C LEU A 553 -15.17 -1.59 23.09
N CYS A 554 -15.03 -0.29 22.81
CA CYS A 554 -15.95 0.75 23.28
C CYS A 554 -17.13 1.01 22.32
N GLU A 555 -17.08 0.50 21.10
CA GLU A 555 -18.14 0.65 20.10
C GLU A 555 -19.49 0.23 20.71
N LEU A 556 -20.48 1.14 20.69
CA LEU A 556 -21.86 0.95 21.20
C LEU A 556 -22.04 0.64 22.71
N ASP A 557 -21.00 0.51 23.52
CA ASP A 557 -21.11 0.21 24.97
C ASP A 557 -20.73 1.43 25.84
N VAL A 558 -21.73 2.02 26.51
CA VAL A 558 -21.55 3.22 27.35
C VAL A 558 -20.64 2.96 28.55
N HIS A 559 -20.72 1.79 29.19
CA HIS A 559 -19.92 1.47 30.37
C HIS A 559 -18.43 1.35 30.01
N ARG A 560 -18.10 0.73 28.87
CA ARG A 560 -16.71 0.65 28.38
C ARG A 560 -16.16 2.02 27.98
N LYS A 561 -17.00 2.90 27.42
CA LYS A 561 -16.65 4.31 27.20
C LYS A 561 -16.32 5.01 28.51
N GLU A 562 -17.13 4.83 29.56
CA GLU A 562 -16.84 5.41 30.88
C GLU A 562 -15.52 4.89 31.48
N ILE A 563 -15.17 3.61 31.27
CA ILE A 563 -13.88 3.04 31.66
C ILE A 563 -12.70 3.69 30.92
N PHE A 564 -12.87 4.02 29.62
CA PHE A 564 -11.85 4.73 28.83
C PHE A 564 -11.51 6.09 29.46
N GLY A 565 -12.53 6.84 29.86
CA GLY A 565 -12.46 7.99 30.77
C GLY A 565 -11.45 9.09 30.40
N SER A 566 -11.11 9.89 31.42
CA SER A 566 -10.29 11.10 31.34
C SER A 566 -8.90 10.88 30.74
N GLU A 567 -8.24 9.78 31.10
CA GLU A 567 -6.89 9.48 30.63
C GLU A 567 -6.86 9.19 29.13
N GLY A 568 -7.89 8.51 28.63
CA GLY A 568 -8.05 8.24 27.21
C GLY A 568 -8.31 9.51 26.40
N ILE A 569 -9.12 10.42 26.93
CA ILE A 569 -9.41 11.70 26.31
C ILE A 569 -8.14 12.55 26.16
N GLU A 570 -7.32 12.65 27.21
CA GLU A 570 -6.04 13.38 27.13
C GLU A 570 -5.08 12.78 26.10
N MET A 571 -5.02 11.45 26.05
CA MET A 571 -4.21 10.72 25.07
C MET A 571 -4.67 11.02 23.64
N LEU A 572 -5.98 10.99 23.36
CA LEU A 572 -6.52 11.31 22.04
C LEU A 572 -6.22 12.76 21.63
N ILE A 573 -6.43 13.73 22.51
CA ILE A 573 -6.16 15.14 22.19
C ILE A 573 -4.69 15.34 21.83
N GLN A 574 -3.77 14.69 22.53
CA GLN A 574 -2.34 14.75 22.20
C GLN A 574 -2.02 14.12 20.84
N LEU A 575 -2.73 13.06 20.44
CA LEU A 575 -2.54 12.40 19.14
C LEU A 575 -3.24 13.11 17.98
N LEU A 576 -4.25 13.95 18.24
CA LEU A 576 -4.91 14.78 17.23
C LEU A 576 -4.11 16.03 16.88
N VAL A 577 -3.34 16.57 17.83
CA VAL A 577 -2.47 17.73 17.61
C VAL A 577 -1.16 17.27 16.96
N VAL A 578 -1.24 16.93 15.68
CA VAL A 578 -0.10 16.54 14.84
C VAL A 578 0.14 17.61 13.78
N GLU A 579 1.39 18.01 13.57
CA GLU A 579 1.70 18.98 12.51
C GLU A 579 1.37 18.39 11.13
N SER A 580 0.70 19.18 10.29
CA SER A 580 0.25 18.78 8.95
C SER A 580 1.39 18.27 8.05
N ALA A 581 2.62 18.74 8.27
CA ALA A 581 3.81 18.28 7.57
C ALA A 581 4.09 16.77 7.76
N TYR A 582 3.76 16.19 8.92
CA TYR A 582 3.97 14.76 9.17
C TYR A 582 2.94 13.87 8.47
N VAL A 583 1.72 14.37 8.28
CA VAL A 583 0.61 13.64 7.64
C VAL A 583 0.98 13.25 6.20
N CYS A 584 1.68 14.14 5.49
CA CYS A 584 2.14 13.92 4.11
C CYS A 584 3.53 13.23 4.03
N GLY A 585 4.17 12.91 5.17
CA GLY A 585 5.55 12.45 5.25
C GLY A 585 5.80 10.97 4.95
N GLY A 586 4.79 10.22 4.48
CA GLY A 586 4.90 8.80 4.08
C GLY A 586 5.12 7.78 5.21
N LEU A 587 5.44 8.22 6.44
CA LEU A 587 5.67 7.35 7.61
C LEU A 587 4.40 6.67 8.14
N GLY A 588 3.20 7.15 7.77
CA GLY A 588 1.92 6.55 8.19
C GLY A 588 1.09 7.38 9.16
N TYR A 589 1.44 8.66 9.41
CA TYR A 589 0.68 9.56 10.27
C TYR A 589 -0.78 9.77 9.84
N HIS A 590 -1.09 9.69 8.54
CA HIS A 590 -2.48 9.68 8.07
C HIS A 590 -3.28 8.52 8.68
N ARG A 591 -2.70 7.30 8.76
CA ARG A 591 -3.35 6.14 9.38
C ARG A 591 -3.57 6.35 10.88
N LEU A 592 -2.59 6.98 11.55
CA LEU A 592 -2.71 7.35 12.96
C LEU A 592 -3.87 8.31 13.20
N LEU A 593 -3.99 9.38 12.41
CA LEU A 593 -5.09 10.34 12.54
C LEU A 593 -6.45 9.68 12.33
N VAL A 594 -6.59 8.85 11.28
CA VAL A 594 -7.84 8.11 11.05
C VAL A 594 -8.17 7.20 12.24
N ALA A 595 -7.19 6.48 12.78
CA ALA A 595 -7.39 5.63 13.96
C ALA A 595 -7.73 6.44 15.22
N ALA A 596 -7.16 7.64 15.39
CA ALA A 596 -7.47 8.52 16.51
C ALA A 596 -8.90 9.09 16.40
N ILE A 597 -9.31 9.51 15.19
CA ILE A 597 -10.67 10.01 14.93
C ILE A 597 -11.71 8.90 15.12
N ASP A 598 -11.43 7.69 14.62
CA ASP A 598 -12.27 6.50 14.86
C ASP A 598 -12.39 6.20 16.35
N CYS A 599 -11.29 6.32 17.10
CA CYS A 599 -11.29 6.15 18.55
C CYS A 599 -12.06 7.26 19.29
N VAL A 600 -12.06 8.50 18.80
CA VAL A 600 -12.97 9.55 19.31
C VAL A 600 -14.42 9.11 19.06
N TRP A 601 -14.73 8.67 17.85
CA TRP A 601 -16.09 8.28 17.47
C TRP A 601 -16.61 7.11 18.31
N CYS A 602 -15.77 6.10 18.54
CA CYS A 602 -16.16 4.91 19.28
C CYS A 602 -16.09 5.09 20.80
N CYS A 603 -15.08 5.78 21.33
CA CYS A 603 -14.85 5.87 22.79
C CYS A 603 -15.45 7.11 23.45
N VAL A 604 -15.66 8.21 22.71
CA VAL A 604 -16.13 9.50 23.26
C VAL A 604 -17.59 9.73 22.90
N VAL A 605 -17.93 9.71 21.61
CA VAL A 605 -19.29 10.03 21.13
C VAL A 605 -20.33 9.07 21.72
N GLY A 606 -21.45 9.61 22.18
CA GLY A 606 -22.55 8.87 22.82
C GLY A 606 -22.35 8.62 24.32
N SER A 607 -21.23 9.05 24.92
CA SER A 607 -21.05 9.07 26.39
C SER A 607 -21.01 10.51 26.89
N VAL A 608 -22.05 10.92 27.62
CA VAL A 608 -22.19 12.30 28.10
C VAL A 608 -20.98 12.77 28.92
N ILE A 609 -20.42 11.89 29.75
CA ILE A 609 -19.26 12.20 30.60
C ILE A 609 -18.03 12.45 29.73
N ASN A 610 -17.76 11.56 28.77
CA ASN A 610 -16.58 11.67 27.92
C ASN A 610 -16.70 12.83 26.93
N GLU A 611 -17.88 13.05 26.35
CA GLU A 611 -18.16 14.19 25.48
C GLU A 611 -17.91 15.50 26.22
N ASP A 612 -18.51 15.67 27.41
CA ASP A 612 -18.36 16.88 28.21
C ASP A 612 -16.88 17.15 28.54
N GLU A 613 -16.12 16.11 28.88
CA GLU A 613 -14.71 16.24 29.20
C GLU A 613 -13.85 16.52 27.96
N PHE A 614 -14.11 15.84 26.83
CA PHE A 614 -13.42 16.09 25.56
C PHE A 614 -13.64 17.53 25.09
N ILE A 615 -14.86 18.04 25.23
CA ILE A 615 -15.23 19.43 24.94
C ILE A 615 -14.47 20.40 25.85
N GLN A 616 -14.49 20.16 27.17
CA GLN A 616 -13.82 21.02 28.15
C GLN A 616 -12.30 21.09 27.93
N LYS A 617 -11.68 19.98 27.49
CA LYS A 617 -10.25 19.90 27.20
C LYS A 617 -9.88 20.40 25.79
N GLN A 618 -10.79 21.11 25.11
CA GLN A 618 -10.58 21.69 23.77
C GLN A 618 -10.36 20.64 22.65
N GLY A 619 -10.85 19.42 22.84
CA GLY A 619 -10.76 18.36 21.82
C GLY A 619 -11.51 18.70 20.53
N ILE A 620 -12.62 19.43 20.62
CA ILE A 620 -13.33 19.95 19.44
C ILE A 620 -12.42 20.84 18.60
N PHE A 621 -11.64 21.74 19.22
CA PHE A 621 -10.78 22.65 18.47
C PHE A 621 -9.72 21.89 17.69
N ALA A 622 -9.15 20.83 18.27
CA ALA A 622 -8.23 19.95 17.55
C ALA A 622 -8.88 19.31 16.30
N LEU A 623 -10.14 18.84 16.40
CA LEU A 623 -10.86 18.30 15.25
C LEU A 623 -11.15 19.37 14.18
N LEU A 624 -11.53 20.59 14.58
CA LEU A 624 -11.77 21.69 13.65
C LEU A 624 -10.49 22.14 12.93
N ASP A 625 -9.36 22.17 13.64
CA ASP A 625 -8.06 22.45 13.05
C ASP A 625 -7.67 21.39 12.00
N LEU A 626 -8.04 20.12 12.23
CA LEU A 626 -7.85 19.06 11.24
C LEU A 626 -8.69 19.31 9.97
N ILE A 627 -9.94 19.74 10.10
CA ILE A 627 -10.79 20.09 8.95
C ILE A 627 -10.14 21.21 8.12
N ALA A 628 -9.61 22.24 8.79
CA ALA A 628 -9.04 23.41 8.10
C ALA A 628 -7.71 23.14 7.37
N THR A 629 -6.99 22.06 7.70
CA THR A 629 -5.59 21.86 7.27
C THR A 629 -5.34 20.59 6.42
N ASN A 630 -6.25 19.62 6.43
CA ASN A 630 -6.03 18.29 5.84
C ASN A 630 -6.84 18.06 4.55
N PRO A 631 -6.51 17.02 3.75
CA PRO A 631 -7.24 16.70 2.52
C PRO A 631 -8.70 16.28 2.76
N LYS A 632 -9.51 16.42 1.70
CA LYS A 632 -10.95 16.09 1.64
C LYS A 632 -11.32 14.75 2.26
N SER A 633 -10.55 13.70 2.01
CA SER A 633 -10.82 12.36 2.57
C SER A 633 -10.84 12.35 4.09
N LEU A 634 -9.93 13.10 4.73
CA LEU A 634 -9.90 13.22 6.19
C LEU A 634 -10.98 14.20 6.68
N GLN A 635 -11.16 15.33 5.97
CA GLN A 635 -12.22 16.31 6.29
C GLN A 635 -13.60 15.65 6.37
N ASN A 636 -13.94 14.78 5.43
CA ASN A 636 -15.23 14.09 5.38
C ASN A 636 -15.48 13.20 6.62
N ILE A 637 -14.43 12.51 7.11
CA ILE A 637 -14.51 11.65 8.30
C ILE A 637 -14.64 12.51 9.55
N VAL A 638 -13.80 13.56 9.67
CA VAL A 638 -13.81 14.45 10.83
C VAL A 638 -15.14 15.20 10.94
N LEU A 639 -15.69 15.69 9.82
CA LEU A 639 -17.02 16.32 9.77
C LEU A 639 -18.12 15.39 10.28
N GLY A 640 -18.07 14.11 9.94
CA GLY A 640 -19.03 13.13 10.44
C GLY A 640 -18.96 12.97 11.97
N CYS A 641 -17.74 12.79 12.49
CA CYS A 641 -17.51 12.65 13.94
C CYS A 641 -17.92 13.92 14.72
N VAL A 642 -17.58 15.11 14.22
CA VAL A 642 -17.99 16.38 14.84
C VAL A 642 -19.49 16.60 14.76
N LEU A 643 -20.15 16.18 13.66
CA LEU A 643 -21.60 16.31 13.52
C LEU A 643 -22.32 15.47 14.58
N ASP A 644 -21.90 14.24 14.81
CA ASP A 644 -22.48 13.40 15.86
C ASP A 644 -22.22 13.98 17.27
N LEU A 645 -21.06 14.61 17.50
CA LEU A 645 -20.80 15.34 18.75
C LEU A 645 -21.74 16.52 18.98
N THR A 646 -22.38 17.07 17.94
CA THR A 646 -23.35 18.17 18.08
C THR A 646 -24.66 17.76 18.74
N GLU A 647 -24.92 16.45 18.90
CA GLU A 647 -26.02 15.98 19.75
C GLU A 647 -25.84 16.45 21.20
N ASN A 648 -24.61 16.70 21.65
CA ASN A 648 -24.34 17.44 22.86
C ASN A 648 -24.48 18.95 22.61
N SER A 649 -25.53 19.55 23.16
CA SER A 649 -25.82 21.00 23.05
C SER A 649 -24.66 21.94 23.44
N LYS A 650 -23.73 21.50 24.30
CA LYS A 650 -22.56 22.31 24.67
C LYS A 650 -21.60 22.47 23.48
N CYS A 651 -21.49 21.47 22.61
CA CYS A 651 -20.62 21.46 21.43
C CYS A 651 -20.83 22.70 20.56
N LEU A 652 -22.09 23.09 20.32
CA LEU A 652 -22.47 24.22 19.46
C LEU A 652 -21.80 25.54 19.85
N HIS A 653 -21.67 25.80 21.16
CA HIS A 653 -21.02 27.01 21.66
C HIS A 653 -19.52 27.04 21.32
N PHE A 654 -18.85 25.89 21.35
CA PHE A 654 -17.45 25.77 20.99
C PHE A 654 -17.26 25.85 19.47
N LEU A 655 -18.17 25.28 18.66
CA LEU A 655 -18.14 25.45 17.20
C LEU A 655 -18.19 26.94 16.80
N MET A 656 -19.07 27.71 17.43
CA MET A 656 -19.21 29.16 17.17
C MET A 656 -18.05 30.00 17.75
N ALA A 657 -17.32 29.50 18.73
CA ALA A 657 -16.18 30.19 19.33
C ALA A 657 -14.85 29.92 18.61
N TRP A 658 -14.78 28.86 17.80
CA TRP A 658 -13.54 28.46 17.13
C TRP A 658 -13.14 29.46 16.03
N GLN A 659 -11.84 29.74 15.95
CA GLN A 659 -11.23 30.57 14.92
C GLN A 659 -10.04 29.83 14.32
N GLY A 660 -10.09 29.57 13.01
CA GLY A 660 -8.98 28.92 12.32
C GLY A 660 -7.73 29.79 12.23
N HIS A 661 -6.62 29.24 11.72
CA HIS A 661 -5.36 29.97 11.56
C HIS A 661 -5.46 31.26 10.73
N LYS A 662 -6.43 31.33 9.81
CA LYS A 662 -6.73 32.52 8.99
C LYS A 662 -7.75 33.47 9.63
N GLN A 663 -8.06 33.30 10.93
CA GLN A 663 -9.16 33.98 11.64
C GLN A 663 -10.55 33.73 11.06
N GLN A 664 -10.69 32.65 10.28
CA GLN A 664 -11.97 32.24 9.70
C GLN A 664 -12.85 31.54 10.74
N GLN A 665 -14.16 31.78 10.67
CA GLN A 665 -15.15 31.10 11.50
C GLN A 665 -15.49 29.72 10.91
N PHE A 666 -15.99 28.81 11.74
CA PHE A 666 -16.37 27.47 11.30
C PHE A 666 -17.45 27.47 10.20
N THR A 667 -18.44 28.34 10.31
CA THR A 667 -19.53 28.52 9.34
C THR A 667 -19.02 28.94 7.96
N HIS A 668 -18.00 29.79 7.90
CA HIS A 668 -17.31 30.16 6.66
C HIS A 668 -16.61 28.94 6.04
N VAL A 669 -15.88 28.16 6.85
CA VAL A 669 -15.21 26.93 6.39
C VAL A 669 -16.21 25.93 5.81
N LEU A 670 -17.37 25.74 6.44
CA LEU A 670 -18.42 24.87 5.90
C LEU A 670 -18.94 25.33 4.53
N CYS A 671 -19.11 26.64 4.33
CA CYS A 671 -19.50 27.19 3.03
C CYS A 671 -18.39 27.03 1.98
N GLU A 672 -17.12 27.19 2.37
CA GLU A 672 -15.96 26.97 1.51
C GLU A 672 -15.90 25.51 1.03
N LEU A 673 -16.03 24.55 1.96
CA LEU A 673 -16.05 23.12 1.66
C LEU A 673 -17.21 22.73 0.75
N TRP A 674 -18.38 23.34 0.92
CA TRP A 674 -19.51 23.15 0.02
C TRP A 674 -19.17 23.57 -1.42
N ARG A 675 -18.58 24.76 -1.58
CA ARG A 675 -18.19 25.28 -2.90
C ARG A 675 -17.09 24.41 -3.53
N ASP A 676 -16.13 23.93 -2.74
CA ASP A 676 -15.11 22.99 -3.21
C ASP A 676 -15.74 21.70 -3.75
N GLU A 677 -16.69 21.13 -3.01
CA GLU A 677 -17.43 19.96 -3.44
C GLU A 677 -18.17 20.19 -4.77
N GLU A 678 -18.93 21.29 -4.86
CA GLU A 678 -19.65 21.63 -6.09
C GLU A 678 -18.74 21.83 -7.30
N ARG A 679 -17.53 22.40 -7.10
CA ARG A 679 -16.53 22.54 -8.15
C ARG A 679 -16.02 21.19 -8.64
N GLU A 680 -15.82 20.23 -7.74
CA GLU A 680 -15.29 18.91 -8.06
C GLU A 680 -16.28 18.03 -8.82
N ILE A 681 -17.56 18.06 -8.43
CA ILE A 681 -18.64 17.37 -9.17
C ILE A 681 -19.19 18.20 -10.35
N TYR A 682 -18.61 19.38 -10.59
CA TYR A 682 -18.93 20.31 -11.67
C TYR A 682 -20.41 20.72 -11.73
N VAL A 683 -20.98 21.13 -10.60
CA VAL A 683 -22.35 21.68 -10.58
C VAL A 683 -22.40 22.99 -11.38
N SER A 684 -23.46 23.16 -12.18
CA SER A 684 -23.65 24.37 -12.98
C SER A 684 -23.96 25.58 -12.09
N ARG A 685 -23.07 26.58 -12.11
CA ARG A 685 -23.13 27.83 -11.35
C ARG A 685 -22.75 29.00 -12.25
N THR A 686 -23.27 30.18 -11.92
CA THR A 686 -22.78 31.46 -12.51
C THR A 686 -21.43 31.85 -11.89
N GLU A 687 -20.75 32.85 -12.46
CA GLU A 687 -19.46 33.36 -11.94
C GLU A 687 -19.52 33.81 -10.46
N LYS A 688 -20.70 34.25 -9.99
CA LYS A 688 -20.94 34.68 -8.61
C LYS A 688 -21.56 33.60 -7.72
N GLY A 689 -21.59 32.33 -8.16
CA GLY A 689 -22.13 31.21 -7.38
C GLY A 689 -23.66 31.08 -7.36
N VAL A 690 -24.40 31.90 -8.11
CA VAL A 690 -25.87 31.81 -8.25
C VAL A 690 -26.25 30.54 -9.04
N ILE A 691 -27.39 29.93 -8.69
CA ILE A 691 -27.98 28.80 -9.42
C ILE A 691 -28.20 29.19 -10.89
N HIS A 692 -27.59 28.44 -11.80
CA HIS A 692 -27.75 28.63 -13.25
C HIS A 692 -28.90 27.78 -13.82
N ASP A 693 -28.97 26.49 -13.45
CA ASP A 693 -30.07 25.60 -13.83
C ASP A 693 -31.07 25.45 -12.67
N HIS A 694 -32.25 26.03 -12.82
CA HIS A 694 -33.31 26.00 -11.80
C HIS A 694 -34.01 24.65 -11.69
N THR A 695 -33.94 23.81 -12.72
CA THR A 695 -34.53 22.45 -12.72
C THR A 695 -33.60 21.44 -12.07
N LYS A 696 -32.29 21.67 -12.12
CA LYS A 696 -31.24 20.78 -11.59
C LYS A 696 -30.22 21.55 -10.76
N PRO A 697 -30.64 22.14 -9.63
CA PRO A 697 -29.80 23.07 -8.88
C PRO A 697 -28.59 22.42 -8.20
N LEU A 698 -28.59 21.11 -7.92
CA LEU A 698 -27.49 20.42 -7.20
C LEU A 698 -26.76 19.35 -8.02
N MET A 699 -27.24 19.08 -9.24
CA MET A 699 -26.84 17.92 -10.03
C MET A 699 -25.48 18.15 -10.69
N GLY A 700 -24.52 17.26 -10.44
CA GLY A 700 -23.19 17.31 -11.07
C GLY A 700 -23.17 16.74 -12.50
N ILE A 701 -22.09 16.97 -13.25
CA ILE A 701 -21.99 16.53 -14.67
C ILE A 701 -22.12 15.01 -14.82
N LEU A 702 -21.50 14.23 -13.93
CA LEU A 702 -21.59 12.77 -13.99
C LEU A 702 -23.03 12.29 -13.79
N GLN A 703 -23.72 12.82 -12.78
CA GLN A 703 -25.12 12.46 -12.53
C GLN A 703 -26.01 12.83 -13.73
N GLN A 704 -25.75 13.97 -14.38
CA GLN A 704 -26.51 14.41 -15.56
C GLN A 704 -26.24 13.58 -16.83
N THR A 705 -25.02 13.08 -17.02
CA THR A 705 -24.58 12.43 -18.26
C THR A 705 -24.93 10.94 -18.32
N VAL A 706 -25.05 10.28 -17.16
CA VAL A 706 -25.38 8.85 -17.13
C VAL A 706 -26.90 8.67 -17.28
N PRO A 707 -27.38 7.88 -18.25
CA PRO A 707 -28.81 7.66 -18.44
C PRO A 707 -29.42 6.96 -17.23
N ILE A 708 -30.60 7.38 -16.79
CA ILE A 708 -31.35 6.70 -15.73
C ILE A 708 -31.63 5.27 -16.22
N THR A 709 -31.55 4.28 -15.32
CA THR A 709 -31.79 2.86 -15.60
C THR A 709 -32.75 2.31 -14.56
N PRO A 710 -33.66 1.38 -14.91
CA PRO A 710 -34.53 0.74 -13.91
C PRO A 710 -33.70 0.04 -12.84
N LEU A 711 -34.05 0.26 -11.57
CA LEU A 711 -33.31 -0.21 -10.42
C LEU A 711 -33.98 -1.45 -9.79
N GLY A 712 -33.16 -2.32 -9.18
CA GLY A 712 -33.70 -3.39 -8.35
C GLY A 712 -34.40 -2.85 -7.10
N ARG A 713 -35.33 -3.63 -6.53
CA ARG A 713 -36.12 -3.25 -5.32
C ARG A 713 -35.30 -2.71 -4.14
N LEU A 714 -34.03 -3.10 -4.03
CA LEU A 714 -33.14 -2.76 -2.91
C LEU A 714 -31.98 -1.84 -3.32
N GLU A 715 -31.93 -1.41 -4.58
CA GLU A 715 -30.85 -0.56 -5.07
C GLU A 715 -31.19 0.92 -4.81
N PRO A 716 -30.32 1.67 -4.12
CA PRO A 716 -30.54 3.10 -3.93
C PRO A 716 -30.43 3.85 -5.26
N SER A 717 -31.22 4.92 -5.40
CA SER A 717 -31.15 5.81 -6.56
C SER A 717 -29.82 6.58 -6.59
N ARG A 718 -29.47 7.16 -7.74
CA ARG A 718 -28.18 7.86 -7.88
C ARG A 718 -28.14 9.14 -7.06
N SER A 719 -29.25 9.87 -6.98
CA SER A 719 -29.38 11.00 -6.04
C SER A 719 -29.14 10.60 -4.59
N ILE A 720 -29.45 9.36 -4.19
CA ILE A 720 -29.16 8.84 -2.85
C ILE A 720 -27.69 8.44 -2.70
N LEU A 721 -27.11 7.76 -3.70
CA LEU A 721 -25.69 7.40 -3.69
C LEU A 721 -24.79 8.65 -3.61
N ASP A 722 -25.15 9.72 -4.32
CA ASP A 722 -24.46 11.01 -4.25
C ASP A 722 -24.36 11.55 -2.81
N LEU A 723 -25.35 11.31 -1.94
CA LEU A 723 -25.31 11.76 -0.53
C LEU A 723 -24.24 11.04 0.30
N ILE A 724 -23.85 9.82 -0.10
CA ILE A 724 -22.85 9.01 0.59
C ILE A 724 -21.44 9.42 0.16
N ASP A 725 -21.29 9.81 -1.11
CA ASP A 725 -19.98 10.07 -1.72
C ASP A 725 -19.43 11.47 -1.43
N ASN A 726 -20.25 12.41 -0.93
CA ASN A 726 -19.87 13.81 -0.74
C ASN A 726 -20.11 14.35 0.69
N MET A 727 -19.56 15.54 0.97
CA MET A 727 -19.68 16.19 2.29
C MET A 727 -20.96 17.04 2.46
N ARG A 728 -21.77 17.21 1.41
CA ARG A 728 -22.91 18.16 1.40
C ARG A 728 -23.98 17.83 2.44
N SER A 729 -24.30 16.54 2.59
CA SER A 729 -25.26 16.06 3.58
C SER A 729 -24.83 16.40 5.02
N LYS A 730 -23.54 16.27 5.33
CA LYS A 730 -22.96 16.61 6.63
C LYS A 730 -22.96 18.12 6.88
N ILE A 731 -22.58 18.90 5.87
CA ILE A 731 -22.59 20.37 5.94
C ILE A 731 -24.02 20.88 6.20
N TYR A 732 -25.01 20.37 5.46
CA TYR A 732 -26.42 20.66 5.71
C TYR A 732 -26.85 20.29 7.15
N GLY A 733 -26.41 19.13 7.64
CA GLY A 733 -26.65 18.70 9.02
C GLY A 733 -26.14 19.70 10.06
N PHE A 734 -24.94 20.28 9.85
CA PHE A 734 -24.42 21.32 10.74
C PHE A 734 -25.30 22.57 10.76
N PHE A 735 -25.73 23.08 9.60
CA PHE A 735 -26.59 24.26 9.55
C PHE A 735 -27.98 24.01 10.14
N CYS A 736 -28.50 22.77 10.07
CA CYS A 736 -29.72 22.39 10.79
C CYS A 736 -29.57 22.54 12.32
N LYS A 737 -28.36 22.31 12.86
CA LYS A 737 -28.07 22.41 14.30
C LYS A 737 -27.69 23.83 14.74
N LEU A 738 -26.92 24.54 13.91
CA LEU A 738 -26.44 25.91 14.18
C LEU A 738 -27.52 26.96 13.91
N GLY A 739 -28.43 26.68 12.98
CA GLY A 739 -29.36 27.66 12.41
C GLY A 739 -28.79 28.34 11.16
N PHE A 740 -29.69 29.02 10.43
CA PHE A 740 -29.37 29.74 9.19
C PHE A 740 -29.32 31.28 9.37
N THR A 741 -29.61 31.77 10.58
CA THR A 741 -29.71 33.20 10.91
C THR A 741 -28.63 33.65 11.87
N ASP A 742 -28.19 34.91 11.77
CA ASP A 742 -27.24 35.56 12.70
C ASP A 742 -25.89 34.83 12.86
N LEU A 743 -25.36 34.28 11.77
CA LEU A 743 -24.10 33.53 11.77
C LEU A 743 -22.88 34.47 11.71
N PRO A 744 -21.89 34.30 12.59
CA PRO A 744 -20.72 35.18 12.64
C PRO A 744 -19.75 34.92 11.47
N GLY A 745 -19.13 35.98 10.97
CA GLY A 745 -17.96 35.91 10.08
C GLY A 745 -18.24 35.39 8.66
N LEU A 746 -19.49 35.46 8.18
CA LEU A 746 -19.84 35.14 6.81
C LEU A 746 -19.59 36.31 5.85
N HIS A 747 -19.12 35.98 4.65
CA HIS A 747 -18.93 36.92 3.54
C HIS A 747 -20.08 36.85 2.53
N GLU A 748 -20.11 37.78 1.56
CA GLU A 748 -21.12 37.84 0.49
C GLU A 748 -21.34 36.48 -0.19
N GLU A 749 -20.25 35.82 -0.63
CA GLU A 749 -20.30 34.51 -1.27
C GLU A 749 -20.87 33.41 -0.37
N ASP A 750 -20.67 33.51 0.95
CA ASP A 750 -21.19 32.54 1.90
C ASP A 750 -22.70 32.67 2.04
N TYR A 751 -23.26 33.89 2.07
CA TYR A 751 -24.70 34.08 2.10
C TYR A 751 -25.38 33.57 0.82
N VAL A 752 -24.74 33.74 -0.34
CA VAL A 752 -25.20 33.15 -1.60
C VAL A 752 -25.19 31.61 -1.52
N THR A 753 -24.13 31.03 -0.97
CA THR A 753 -24.00 29.58 -0.77
C THR A 753 -25.04 29.06 0.23
N LEU A 754 -25.27 29.81 1.32
CA LEU A 754 -26.18 29.44 2.40
C LEU A 754 -27.63 29.30 1.91
N CYS A 755 -28.06 30.13 0.96
CA CYS A 755 -29.38 30.00 0.32
C CYS A 755 -29.56 28.62 -0.35
N ILE A 756 -28.49 28.06 -0.91
CA ILE A 756 -28.50 26.72 -1.53
C ILE A 756 -28.54 25.66 -0.44
N ILE A 757 -27.70 25.80 0.60
CA ILE A 757 -27.60 24.85 1.70
C ILE A 757 -28.95 24.75 2.43
N GLU A 758 -29.60 25.87 2.74
CA GLU A 758 -30.92 25.92 3.40
C GLU A 758 -31.99 25.13 2.64
N ASN A 759 -31.90 25.11 1.31
CA ASN A 759 -32.85 24.41 0.43
C ASN A 759 -32.30 23.06 -0.07
N PHE A 760 -31.22 22.54 0.51
CA PHE A 760 -30.53 21.34 0.02
C PHE A 760 -31.44 20.11 -0.03
N LEU A 761 -32.16 19.84 1.06
CA LEU A 761 -33.03 18.67 1.15
C LEU A 761 -34.16 18.73 0.13
N ASP A 762 -34.74 19.91 -0.07
CA ASP A 762 -35.81 20.13 -1.05
C ASP A 762 -35.34 19.88 -2.48
N PHE A 763 -34.17 20.40 -2.82
CA PHE A 763 -33.55 20.16 -4.11
C PHE A 763 -33.21 18.68 -4.33
N LYS A 764 -32.68 17.98 -3.31
CA LYS A 764 -32.39 16.55 -3.40
C LYS A 764 -33.65 15.70 -3.52
N MET A 765 -34.72 16.03 -2.80
CA MET A 765 -36.03 15.39 -3.00
C MET A 765 -36.53 15.59 -4.43
N GLY A 766 -36.35 16.78 -5.00
CA GLY A 766 -36.70 17.06 -6.40
C GLY A 766 -35.94 16.17 -7.39
N GLU A 767 -34.63 15.98 -7.21
CA GLU A 767 -33.85 15.07 -8.06
C GLU A 767 -34.36 13.62 -7.98
N VAL A 768 -34.68 13.11 -6.77
CA VAL A 768 -35.22 11.75 -6.59
C VAL A 768 -36.57 11.60 -7.31
N TRP A 769 -37.45 12.60 -7.25
CA TRP A 769 -38.71 12.57 -7.98
C TRP A 769 -38.52 12.60 -9.51
N GLN A 770 -37.53 13.33 -10.01
CA GLN A 770 -37.15 13.29 -11.42
C GLN A 770 -36.66 11.89 -11.83
N GLU A 771 -35.87 11.24 -10.98
CA GLU A 771 -35.41 9.86 -11.21
C GLU A 771 -36.57 8.87 -11.26
N ILE A 772 -37.51 8.94 -10.31
CA ILE A 772 -38.69 8.08 -10.26
C ILE A 772 -39.56 8.22 -11.51
N VAL A 773 -39.87 9.45 -11.94
CA VAL A 773 -40.71 9.68 -13.13
C VAL A 773 -40.02 9.15 -14.39
N ALA A 774 -38.72 9.40 -14.54
CA ALA A 774 -37.95 8.90 -15.67
C ALA A 774 -37.84 7.37 -15.69
N GLU A 775 -37.72 6.74 -14.52
CA GLU A 775 -37.71 5.28 -14.39
C GLU A 775 -39.04 4.65 -14.83
N LEU A 776 -40.17 5.17 -14.33
CA LEU A 776 -41.51 4.71 -14.71
C LEU A 776 -41.76 4.83 -16.21
N ASP A 777 -41.31 5.94 -16.81
CA ASP A 777 -41.42 6.17 -18.25
C ASP A 777 -40.64 5.13 -19.07
N MET A 778 -39.44 4.75 -18.63
CA MET A 778 -38.63 3.73 -19.30
C MET A 778 -39.19 2.31 -19.13
N GLU A 779 -39.77 2.00 -17.97
CA GLU A 779 -40.46 0.73 -17.74
C GLU A 779 -41.81 0.63 -18.50
N GLY A 780 -42.27 1.74 -19.09
CA GLY A 780 -43.55 1.83 -19.77
C GLY A 780 -44.75 1.83 -18.81
N VAL A 781 -44.52 2.18 -17.54
CA VAL A 781 -45.54 2.24 -16.49
C VAL A 781 -46.24 3.60 -16.56
N LYS A 782 -47.51 3.60 -16.94
CA LYS A 782 -48.33 4.82 -16.96
C LYS A 782 -48.94 5.07 -15.60
N LEU A 783 -48.60 6.21 -15.00
CA LEU A 783 -49.25 6.71 -13.79
C LEU A 783 -50.76 6.95 -14.02
N VAL A 784 -51.57 6.69 -13.00
CA VAL A 784 -52.98 7.09 -13.01
C VAL A 784 -53.09 8.62 -12.88
N ALA A 785 -54.19 9.20 -13.36
CA ALA A 785 -54.41 10.64 -13.36
C ALA A 785 -54.06 11.38 -12.04
N PRO A 786 -54.49 10.93 -10.85
CA PRO A 786 -54.15 11.61 -9.60
C PRO A 786 -52.65 11.55 -9.26
N ASP A 787 -51.98 10.42 -9.55
CA ASP A 787 -50.55 10.25 -9.27
C ASP A 787 -49.70 11.08 -10.23
N ASN A 788 -50.13 11.20 -11.50
CA ASN A 788 -49.47 12.05 -12.48
C ASN A 788 -49.60 13.54 -12.11
N GLU A 789 -50.79 13.98 -11.69
CA GLU A 789 -50.99 15.35 -11.20
C GLU A 789 -50.14 15.64 -9.95
N ALA A 790 -50.00 14.66 -9.04
CA ALA A 790 -49.14 14.79 -7.87
C ALA A 790 -47.65 14.91 -8.27
N ALA A 791 -47.16 14.04 -9.14
CA ALA A 791 -45.78 14.08 -9.64
C ALA A 791 -45.47 15.41 -10.34
N ASP A 792 -46.34 15.87 -11.25
CA ASP A 792 -46.21 17.15 -11.94
C ASP A 792 -46.24 18.34 -10.98
N THR A 793 -47.03 18.26 -9.91
CA THR A 793 -47.10 19.31 -8.89
C THR A 793 -45.82 19.37 -8.06
N ILE A 794 -45.26 18.21 -7.69
CA ILE A 794 -43.99 18.13 -6.97
C ILE A 794 -42.84 18.69 -7.83
N LEU A 795 -42.74 18.25 -9.09
CA LEU A 795 -41.69 18.73 -10.00
C LEU A 795 -41.78 20.24 -10.23
N ARG A 796 -42.98 20.79 -10.47
CA ARG A 796 -43.18 22.25 -10.59
C ARG A 796 -42.80 22.99 -9.32
N ALA A 797 -43.20 22.49 -8.15
CA ALA A 797 -42.84 23.11 -6.88
C ALA A 797 -41.32 23.15 -6.65
N THR A 798 -40.59 22.12 -7.11
CA THR A 798 -39.12 22.08 -7.01
C THR A 798 -38.46 23.10 -7.95
N GLU A 799 -38.97 23.28 -9.17
CA GLU A 799 -38.49 24.28 -10.13
C GLU A 799 -38.78 25.71 -9.64
N GLU A 800 -40.01 25.97 -9.16
CA GLU A 800 -40.39 27.26 -8.57
C GLU A 800 -39.49 27.62 -7.38
N ARG A 801 -39.10 26.64 -6.56
CA ARG A 801 -38.14 26.84 -5.46
C ARG A 801 -36.75 27.20 -5.99
N GLY A 802 -36.26 26.53 -7.03
CA GLY A 802 -35.00 26.86 -7.69
C GLY A 802 -34.96 28.30 -8.21
N LEU A 803 -36.07 28.77 -8.79
CA LEU A 803 -36.24 30.16 -9.24
C LEU A 803 -36.26 31.14 -8.06
N ALA A 804 -37.01 30.84 -7.01
CA ALA A 804 -37.10 31.69 -5.83
C ALA A 804 -35.75 31.84 -5.13
N VAL A 805 -34.99 30.76 -4.98
CA VAL A 805 -33.65 30.79 -4.39
C VAL A 805 -32.69 31.61 -5.25
N ALA A 806 -32.70 31.45 -6.57
CA ALA A 806 -31.88 32.27 -7.46
C ALA A 806 -32.24 33.76 -7.39
N ALA A 807 -33.53 34.11 -7.25
CA ALA A 807 -33.96 35.48 -7.05
C ALA A 807 -33.43 36.08 -5.73
N THR A 808 -33.48 35.30 -4.64
CA THR A 808 -32.92 35.69 -3.33
C THR A 808 -31.41 35.88 -3.40
N GLN A 809 -30.69 34.99 -4.07
CA GLN A 809 -29.24 35.11 -4.26
C GLN A 809 -28.88 36.41 -5.02
N ASN A 810 -29.59 36.72 -6.11
CA ASN A 810 -29.37 37.96 -6.85
C ASN A 810 -29.69 39.21 -6.01
N TYR A 811 -30.75 39.17 -5.21
CA TYR A 811 -31.09 40.25 -4.29
C TYR A 811 -29.96 40.51 -3.27
N ILE A 812 -29.39 39.44 -2.69
CA ILE A 812 -28.25 39.54 -1.76
C ILE A 812 -27.05 40.22 -2.45
N LEU A 813 -26.68 39.76 -3.65
CA LEU A 813 -25.57 40.32 -4.42
C LEU A 813 -25.78 41.81 -4.75
N GLU A 814 -27.00 42.19 -5.14
CA GLU A 814 -27.33 43.58 -5.41
C GLU A 814 -27.24 44.47 -4.17
N GLU A 815 -27.65 43.95 -3.00
CA GLU A 815 -27.63 44.70 -1.75
C GLU A 815 -26.20 44.90 -1.25
N TYR A 816 -25.36 43.87 -1.30
CA TYR A 816 -23.93 43.99 -1.00
C TYR A 816 -23.23 44.95 -1.96
N HIS A 817 -23.52 44.86 -3.26
CA HIS A 817 -22.95 45.79 -4.24
C HIS A 817 -23.34 47.26 -3.95
N LYS A 818 -24.58 47.52 -3.54
CA LYS A 818 -25.02 48.87 -3.12
C LYS A 818 -24.28 49.32 -1.87
N GLN A 819 -24.08 48.45 -0.89
CA GLN A 819 -23.34 48.77 0.34
C GLN A 819 -21.87 49.10 0.02
N ASP A 820 -21.21 48.30 -0.81
CA ASP A 820 -19.84 48.54 -1.25
C ASP A 820 -19.69 49.89 -1.97
N LEU A 821 -20.61 50.22 -2.87
CA LEU A 821 -20.64 51.53 -3.53
C LEU A 821 -20.84 52.68 -2.53
N GLN A 822 -21.65 52.47 -1.49
CA GLN A 822 -21.83 53.46 -0.42
C GLN A 822 -20.57 53.63 0.43
N TYR A 823 -19.90 52.53 0.78
CA TYR A 823 -18.62 52.55 1.50
C TYR A 823 -17.52 53.21 0.69
N GLU A 824 -17.39 52.85 -0.59
CA GLU A 824 -16.44 53.45 -1.53
C GLU A 824 -16.68 54.96 -1.64
N LYS A 825 -17.94 55.39 -1.80
CA LYS A 825 -18.31 56.80 -1.83
C LYS A 825 -17.96 57.51 -0.52
N ALA A 826 -18.27 56.92 0.63
CA ALA A 826 -17.94 57.48 1.94
C ALA A 826 -16.42 57.63 2.13
N PHE A 827 -15.65 56.64 1.67
CA PHE A 827 -14.19 56.66 1.68
C PHE A 827 -13.62 57.76 0.78
N TYR A 828 -14.14 57.92 -0.44
CA TYR A 828 -13.76 59.02 -1.32
C TYR A 828 -14.12 60.38 -0.72
N ASP A 829 -15.29 60.53 -0.11
CA ASP A 829 -15.69 61.75 0.59
C ASP A 829 -14.76 62.06 1.76
N ASP A 830 -14.29 61.05 2.50
CA ASP A 830 -13.29 61.19 3.56
C ASP A 830 -11.92 61.60 3.00
N LEU A 831 -11.48 61.02 1.87
CA LEU A 831 -10.24 61.41 1.18
C LEU A 831 -10.29 62.86 0.70
N ILE A 832 -11.40 63.27 0.07
CA ILE A 832 -11.64 64.64 -0.38
C ILE A 832 -11.63 65.58 0.83
N ARG A 833 -12.34 65.23 1.91
CA ARG A 833 -12.32 66.01 3.15
C ARG A 833 -10.90 66.16 3.70
N ASN A 834 -10.13 65.08 3.77
CA ASN A 834 -8.73 65.11 4.21
C ASN A 834 -7.85 66.00 3.31
N HIS A 835 -8.06 65.98 1.98
CA HIS A 835 -7.36 66.86 1.05
C HIS A 835 -7.72 68.34 1.27
N ILE A 836 -9.02 68.65 1.38
CA ILE A 836 -9.52 70.00 1.68
C ILE A 836 -8.97 70.50 3.01
N TYR A 837 -8.94 69.64 4.04
CA TYR A 837 -8.34 69.98 5.34
C TYR A 837 -6.84 70.31 5.20
N LYS A 838 -6.10 69.54 4.40
CA LYS A 838 -4.67 69.77 4.14
C LYS A 838 -4.45 71.08 3.38
N GLU A 839 -5.25 71.38 2.36
CA GLU A 839 -5.21 72.64 1.62
C GLU A 839 -5.53 73.83 2.52
N LYS A 840 -6.65 73.77 3.27
CA LYS A 840 -7.02 74.81 4.25
C LYS A 840 -5.92 75.03 5.28
N ARG A 841 -5.29 73.96 5.79
CA ARG A 841 -4.17 74.08 6.73
C ARG A 841 -2.95 74.75 6.07
N THR A 842 -2.69 74.47 4.81
CA THR A 842 -1.62 75.10 4.03
C THR A 842 -1.92 76.58 3.75
N GLU A 843 -3.16 76.93 3.42
CA GLU A 843 -3.60 78.32 3.24
C GLU A 843 -3.58 79.10 4.55
N GLN A 844 -4.06 78.52 5.64
CA GLN A 844 -3.97 79.11 6.97
C GLN A 844 -2.51 79.34 7.37
N TRP A 845 -1.62 78.40 7.08
CA TRP A 845 -0.18 78.56 7.28
C TRP A 845 0.40 79.67 6.41
N LYS A 846 0.09 79.72 5.10
CA LYS A 846 0.51 80.80 4.19
C LYS A 846 0.00 82.16 4.67
N SER A 847 -1.27 82.24 5.07
CA SER A 847 -1.90 83.44 5.65
C SER A 847 -1.23 83.85 6.96
N PHE A 848 -0.90 82.91 7.82
CA PHE A 848 -0.14 83.16 9.04
C PHE A 848 1.25 83.72 8.72
N VAL A 849 2.00 83.10 7.80
CA VAL A 849 3.32 83.57 7.36
C VAL A 849 3.23 84.96 6.70
N LEU A 850 2.22 85.22 5.87
CA LEU A 850 2.02 86.53 5.23
C LEU A 850 1.67 87.62 6.26
N ARG A 851 0.86 87.30 7.28
CA ARG A 851 0.55 88.21 8.39
C ARG A 851 1.77 88.51 9.25
N THR A 852 2.69 87.57 9.45
CA THR A 852 3.90 87.82 10.26
C THR A 852 5.04 88.47 9.48
N SER A 853 5.07 88.34 8.15
CA SER A 853 6.16 88.87 7.30
C SER A 853 5.84 90.18 6.58
N LYS A 854 4.57 90.53 6.33
CA LYS A 854 4.16 91.77 5.64
C LYS A 854 3.30 92.65 6.55
N TYR A 855 3.87 93.77 7.01
CA TYR A 855 3.21 94.73 7.91
C TYR A 855 1.82 95.23 7.45
N PRO A 856 1.57 95.52 6.14
CA PRO A 856 0.24 95.96 5.70
C PRO A 856 -0.85 94.88 5.87
N LEU A 857 -0.51 93.61 5.65
CA LEU A 857 -1.43 92.49 5.79
C LEU A 857 -1.71 92.15 7.27
N LEU A 858 -0.74 92.38 8.15
CA LEU A 858 -0.92 92.29 9.60
C LEU A 858 -1.96 93.32 10.10
N MET A 859 -1.82 94.58 9.65
CA MET A 859 -2.73 95.65 10.04
C MET A 859 -4.14 95.39 9.52
N ALA A 860 -4.28 94.98 8.25
CA ALA A 860 -5.58 94.60 7.69
C ALA A 860 -6.25 93.43 8.43
N ALA A 861 -5.47 92.41 8.84
CA ALA A 861 -5.99 91.29 9.62
C ALA A 861 -6.40 91.71 11.05
N LYS A 862 -5.64 92.62 11.67
CA LYS A 862 -5.99 93.20 12.98
C LYS A 862 -7.26 94.04 12.90
N ASP A 863 -7.42 94.81 11.83
CA ASP A 863 -8.62 95.61 11.59
C ASP A 863 -9.84 94.71 11.34
N TYR A 864 -9.69 93.65 10.54
CA TYR A 864 -10.73 92.64 10.33
C TYR A 864 -11.13 91.94 11.65
N GLN A 865 -10.15 91.57 12.48
CA GLN A 865 -10.41 90.99 13.81
C GLN A 865 -11.16 91.98 14.72
N ASN A 866 -10.75 93.25 14.74
CA ASN A 866 -11.47 94.29 15.48
C ASN A 866 -12.91 94.49 14.96
N GLN A 867 -13.11 94.38 13.66
CA GLN A 867 -14.42 94.49 13.02
C GLN A 867 -15.32 93.30 13.37
N ALA A 868 -14.79 92.07 13.32
CA ALA A 868 -15.49 90.87 13.75
C ALA A 868 -15.86 90.91 15.24
N VAL A 869 -14.94 91.40 16.10
CA VAL A 869 -15.19 91.61 17.53
C VAL A 869 -16.28 92.67 17.76
N ARG A 870 -16.33 93.72 16.94
CA ARG A 870 -17.42 94.72 17.00
C ARG A 870 -18.76 94.13 16.54
N GLN A 871 -18.77 93.32 15.49
CA GLN A 871 -19.98 92.67 14.97
C GLN A 871 -20.52 91.57 15.89
N SER A 872 -19.66 90.92 16.69
CA SER A 872 -20.10 89.92 17.69
C SER A 872 -20.64 90.55 18.98
N ARG A 873 -20.60 91.88 19.13
CA ARG A 873 -21.18 92.57 20.31
C ARG A 873 -22.70 92.74 20.11
N PRO A 874 -23.52 92.46 21.14
CA PRO A 874 -24.96 92.73 21.08
C PRO A 874 -25.22 94.23 20.95
N GLU A 875 -26.31 94.62 20.28
CA GLU A 875 -26.74 96.01 20.13
C GLU A 875 -27.11 96.62 21.50
N GLU A 876 -26.65 97.86 21.78
CA GLU A 876 -27.00 98.60 22.99
C GLU A 876 -28.51 98.85 23.05
N LYS A 877 -29.19 98.25 24.04
CA LYS A 877 -30.57 98.61 24.40
C LYS A 877 -30.54 99.75 25.42
N ASP A 878 -31.53 100.63 25.39
CA ASP A 878 -31.72 101.68 26.37
C ASP A 878 -32.02 101.06 27.75
N TYR A 879 -31.12 101.22 28.73
CA TYR A 879 -31.23 100.64 30.08
C TYR A 879 -31.61 101.71 31.12
N SER A 880 -32.61 102.54 30.84
CA SER A 880 -33.06 103.59 31.77
C SER A 880 -33.73 103.05 33.05
N ASP A 881 -34.13 101.79 33.08
CA ASP A 881 -34.91 101.19 34.18
C ASP A 881 -34.10 100.31 35.15
N TYR A 882 -32.77 100.26 35.04
CA TYR A 882 -31.91 99.44 35.91
C TYR A 882 -30.97 100.31 36.77
N HIS A 883 -31.11 100.25 38.09
CA HIS A 883 -30.33 101.07 39.04
C HIS A 883 -28.87 100.59 39.27
N THR A 884 -28.46 99.46 38.69
CA THR A 884 -27.07 98.98 38.75
C THR A 884 -26.69 98.32 37.44
N VAL A 885 -25.75 98.93 36.72
CA VAL A 885 -25.20 98.39 35.46
C VAL A 885 -23.79 97.88 35.74
N HIS A 886 -23.55 96.60 35.48
CA HIS A 886 -22.22 96.02 35.61
C HIS A 886 -21.44 96.22 34.30
N ASN A 887 -20.23 96.78 34.40
CA ASN A 887 -19.37 96.93 33.23
C ASN A 887 -18.85 95.56 32.79
N LEU A 888 -19.31 95.09 31.63
CA LEU A 888 -18.87 93.83 31.02
C LEU A 888 -17.64 94.02 30.13
N GLU A 889 -17.12 95.25 30.01
CA GLU A 889 -15.91 95.53 29.23
C GLU A 889 -14.64 95.19 30.01
N ILE A 890 -13.85 94.28 29.44
CA ILE A 890 -12.46 94.06 29.87
C ILE A 890 -11.56 94.93 28.98
N PRO A 891 -10.91 95.99 29.49
CA PRO A 891 -10.03 96.84 28.69
C PRO A 891 -8.79 96.06 28.22
N ASN A 892 -8.36 96.30 26.98
CA ASN A 892 -7.21 95.65 26.33
C ASN A 892 -7.34 94.14 26.05
N LEU A 893 -8.55 93.63 25.77
CA LEU A 893 -8.73 92.24 25.35
C LEU A 893 -8.19 92.02 23.91
N SER A 894 -6.91 91.68 23.78
CA SER A 894 -6.26 91.38 22.48
C SER A 894 -6.43 89.93 22.01
N ILE A 895 -7.29 89.17 22.68
CA ILE A 895 -7.52 87.73 22.46
C ILE A 895 -9.03 87.48 22.59
N THR A 896 -9.60 86.69 21.68
CA THR A 896 -10.95 86.11 21.88
C THR A 896 -10.89 85.14 23.06
N ALA A 897 -11.26 85.60 24.24
CA ALA A 897 -11.45 84.75 25.42
C ALA A 897 -12.88 84.19 25.40
N PHE A 898 -13.02 82.87 25.41
CA PHE A 898 -14.31 82.21 25.67
C PHE A 898 -14.60 82.32 27.17
N ALA A 899 -15.56 83.15 27.56
CA ALA A 899 -16.08 83.14 28.91
C ALA A 899 -17.05 81.96 29.07
N GLY A 900 -16.80 81.06 30.03
CA GLY A 900 -17.77 80.05 30.45
C GLY A 900 -18.99 80.70 31.12
N PRO A 901 -20.15 80.03 31.18
CA PRO A 901 -21.45 80.65 31.53
C PRO A 901 -21.61 81.05 33.00
N PHE A 902 -20.56 80.98 33.82
CA PHE A 902 -20.66 81.25 35.25
C PHE A 902 -19.84 82.48 35.63
N LEU A 903 -20.53 83.62 35.72
CA LEU A 903 -20.07 84.76 36.50
C LEU A 903 -20.72 84.63 37.88
N GLN A 904 -19.91 84.55 38.94
CA GLN A 904 -20.42 84.51 40.31
C GLN A 904 -20.79 85.94 40.72
N ILE A 905 -22.10 86.23 40.76
CA ILE A 905 -22.64 87.52 41.19
C ILE A 905 -23.04 87.38 42.66
N GLU A 906 -22.53 88.24 43.53
CA GLU A 906 -22.96 88.30 44.94
C GLU A 906 -24.45 88.68 45.00
N SER A 907 -25.28 87.83 45.59
CA SER A 907 -26.72 88.02 45.65
C SER A 907 -27.13 89.17 46.59
N THR A 908 -28.24 89.81 46.25
CA THR A 908 -28.87 90.94 46.94
C THR A 908 -29.16 90.66 48.43
N PRO A 909 -29.00 91.63 49.35
CA PRO A 909 -29.21 91.44 50.80
C PRO A 909 -30.63 90.99 51.15
N ILE A 910 -30.74 90.08 52.14
CA ILE A 910 -31.99 89.45 52.63
C ILE A 910 -33.08 90.44 53.09
N GLU A 911 -32.72 91.69 53.35
CA GLU A 911 -33.62 92.76 53.80
C GLU A 911 -34.65 93.18 52.72
N LEU A 912 -34.43 92.83 51.45
CA LEU A 912 -35.33 93.15 50.32
C LEU A 912 -36.38 92.06 49.99
N LEU A 913 -36.35 90.92 50.67
CA LEU A 913 -37.22 89.75 50.34
C LEU A 913 -38.59 89.72 51.05
N ASN A 914 -38.93 90.70 51.91
CA ASN A 914 -40.12 90.64 52.78
C ASN A 914 -41.36 91.45 52.33
N LYS A 915 -41.47 91.85 51.06
CA LYS A 915 -42.73 92.39 50.52
C LYS A 915 -43.11 91.69 49.22
N GLN A 916 -44.06 90.76 49.36
CA GLN A 916 -45.05 90.25 48.38
C GLN A 916 -45.14 88.72 48.41
N ARG A 917 -45.79 88.20 49.47
CA ARG A 917 -46.60 87.00 49.38
C ARG A 917 -48.03 87.45 49.12
N GLN A 918 -48.60 87.13 47.96
CA GLN A 918 -49.98 86.65 47.78
C GLN A 918 -50.33 86.57 46.28
N VAL A 919 -51.05 85.50 45.91
CA VAL A 919 -51.77 85.27 44.63
C VAL A 919 -50.84 84.80 43.49
N GLU A 920 -51.00 83.68 42.77
CA GLU A 920 -52.03 82.64 42.62
C GLU A 920 -51.41 81.37 41.98
N LEU A 921 -52.07 80.23 42.18
CA LEU A 921 -51.80 78.91 41.58
C LEU A 921 -52.22 78.86 40.10
N THR A 922 -51.58 78.02 39.26
CA THR A 922 -52.17 76.82 38.61
C THR A 922 -51.32 76.28 37.44
N SER A 923 -51.43 74.94 37.27
CA SER A 923 -50.85 73.99 36.29
C SER A 923 -49.36 73.66 36.39
#